data_AF-A0A432UZJ9-F1
#
_entry.id   AF-A0A432UZJ9-F1
#
_cell.length_a   1.000
_cell.length_b   1.000
_cell.length_c   1.000
_cell.angle_alpha   90.00
_cell.angle_beta   90.00
_cell.angle_gamma   90.00
#
_symmetry.space_group_name_H-M   'P 1'
#
loop_
_entity.id
_entity.type
_entity.pdbx_description
1 polymer ?
#
loop_
_entity_poly.entity_id
_entity_poly.type
_entity_poly.pdbx_seq_one_letter_code
_entity_poly.pdbx_strand_id
1 'polypeptide(L)'
;MAIYHASMKPVSRASGRSAVASAAYRAGERLTNERDGLTHDFTRKQGVEHVEIVLPEGVSAEWAKDRQALWNAAEFAENRKDARVAREIEIGLPHELTAEQRLKLTRAFAQDLANRYGGAVDFAIHQPHDASDVRNHHAHLLMTTRQVGEEGLGEKTHIEWKNVRLLNEGLPTTQMQLRDIRQSWEQHANEHLAMAGLDVRIDHRSHQERGLELEPTEHMGVHAAQMQRRGLDVSRTRLDAEAAQRNAELIREKPEQVLAIVTNEKSVFDRHDIARTLHRYINDDPQTFQNAFATVMASPALVELQSERTDPETGEIELARYSTREMVEIESGMAKSADRMHEAQTYGVDRRHVERAIAAQDAAIRQSAGDLSARLSDEQRRAIEHITGHEQIAAVVGYAGAGKSTMLAAAREAWEAQGYTVHGAALSGKAAEGLEESSGIQSRTLASYEYRWQNDRGTLGRGDVFVIDEAGMIGSRQLSRFVNEAEARGAKIVLVGDHEQLQAIGAGAPFRAIAEQIGHAELSEIRRQRVDWQREASVDFATHRTAEGLAAYRDHGDIRLSTTREDARGEIVRDYLADRDERPEGTRVAMAHRRADVRAINDAIRAELQDRGELARSHGPGEGENTGALTFQTNDGKREFAPGDRIVFLENNRDLGVKNGMLGTVEHVEAGRIVAQLDGPGGQGRGDSISVPMDDYRAIDHGYATTIHKNQGATVDRAFVMASGTMDRHLTYVAMTRHRGGAQLYAGQDEFTDRRAGRLVEHGVAPYEHRQGNSQSYFVTLENDRGQKHTVWGVDLERAMKEAAPEIGSKIGLEHRGSETVRLPDGSTAERNAWKVQDAGELAYSQLENRLSRSGAKETTLDYTRDFAERRGIAEQLGVRSEIELNPEREPTQELTRARAGQAQRPSIEAEKRGEDPRQVSRAEDLAQDGGGDRQQRQRRNLFEGLKLGRGAAAERPQQDRAEPAEERPERAERQKRGMFDGLKLNAASGPSQARGEVSAEAQPERERSARPAPDRQTDRLRRLSDMERAVDRYARAFEAADRNLRQDLPMLEAQKQELRQAGQQLDQARPGTSALIVSALQHDPKTRRAMTELSGRERAGQLIAGMDRERAALADPNVRADRFVNRWQELQGQRQELRGWQHDDARQKVEGQMRSMAKSLERDPQAESILRNRKQDLGIGHVRQSESLARDMERSLTRGRSQSMGIER
;
A
#
# COMPACT_ATOMS: atom_id res chain seq x y z
N MET A 1 -1.00 -17.56 1.38
CA MET A 1 -0.17 -16.35 1.24
C MET A 1 -0.87 -15.21 1.97
N ALA A 2 -0.14 -14.24 2.50
CA ALA A 2 -0.73 -13.03 3.05
C ALA A 2 -1.52 -12.30 1.96
N ILE A 3 -2.78 -12.01 2.27
CA ILE A 3 -3.76 -11.42 1.36
C ILE A 3 -4.40 -10.25 2.09
N TYR A 4 -4.55 -9.11 1.41
CA TYR A 4 -5.24 -7.98 2.00
C TYR A 4 -6.75 -8.23 2.09
N HIS A 5 -7.30 -8.26 3.30
CA HIS A 5 -8.73 -8.04 3.51
C HIS A 5 -9.00 -7.15 4.72
N ALA A 6 -9.79 -6.09 4.47
CA ALA A 6 -10.55 -5.37 5.50
C ALA A 6 -11.87 -4.85 4.89
N SER A 7 -13.01 -5.28 5.43
CA SER A 7 -14.34 -4.77 5.08
C SER A 7 -15.04 -4.15 6.31
N MET A 8 -15.95 -3.20 6.09
CA MET A 8 -16.60 -2.44 7.17
C MET A 8 -18.09 -2.23 6.89
N LYS A 9 -18.94 -2.57 7.87
CA LYS A 9 -20.39 -2.72 7.71
C LYS A 9 -21.12 -2.16 8.96
N PRO A 10 -22.08 -1.23 8.85
CA PRO A 10 -22.83 -0.75 10.02
C PRO A 10 -23.86 -1.77 10.49
N VAL A 11 -23.98 -1.99 11.80
CA VAL A 11 -25.09 -2.75 12.40
C VAL A 11 -26.24 -1.78 12.67
N SER A 12 -27.35 -1.96 11.96
CA SER A 12 -28.51 -1.06 12.07
C SER A 12 -29.83 -1.81 12.27
N ARG A 13 -30.66 -1.25 13.13
CA ARG A 13 -32.03 -1.70 13.42
C ARG A 13 -32.94 -1.70 12.20
N ALA A 14 -32.67 -0.83 11.21
CA ALA A 14 -33.36 -0.82 9.93
C ALA A 14 -33.05 -2.04 9.03
N SER A 15 -32.14 -2.92 9.45
CA SER A 15 -31.78 -4.19 8.79
C SER A 15 -32.06 -5.43 9.66
N GLY A 16 -32.92 -5.29 10.68
CA GLY A 16 -33.26 -6.36 11.64
C GLY A 16 -32.14 -6.78 12.60
N ARG A 17 -30.89 -6.35 12.37
CA ARG A 17 -29.73 -6.68 13.22
C ARG A 17 -29.77 -5.90 14.55
N SER A 18 -29.54 -6.60 15.66
CA SER A 18 -29.14 -6.01 16.95
C SER A 18 -27.63 -6.11 17.17
N ALA A 19 -27.10 -5.29 18.07
CA ALA A 19 -25.71 -5.39 18.50
C ALA A 19 -25.47 -6.69 19.29
N VAL A 20 -26.33 -6.98 20.27
CA VAL A 20 -26.26 -8.18 21.13
C VAL A 20 -26.24 -9.48 20.32
N ALA A 21 -27.12 -9.64 19.32
CA ALA A 21 -27.09 -10.82 18.45
C ALA A 21 -25.82 -10.91 17.60
N SER A 22 -25.26 -9.76 17.18
CA SER A 22 -24.02 -9.71 16.42
C SER A 22 -22.82 -10.14 17.29
N ALA A 23 -22.77 -9.70 18.55
CA ALA A 23 -21.75 -10.08 19.51
C ALA A 23 -21.82 -11.58 19.88
N ALA A 24 -23.00 -12.05 20.30
CA ALA A 24 -23.23 -13.46 20.66
C ALA A 24 -22.83 -14.42 19.53
N TYR A 25 -23.19 -14.10 18.28
CA TYR A 25 -22.85 -14.91 17.11
C TYR A 25 -21.35 -14.96 16.81
N ARG A 26 -20.61 -13.88 17.10
CA ARG A 26 -19.15 -13.81 16.88
C ARG A 26 -18.44 -14.58 17.98
N ALA A 27 -18.69 -14.24 19.24
CA ALA A 27 -18.05 -14.87 20.40
C ALA A 27 -18.42 -16.37 20.58
N GLY A 28 -19.56 -16.83 20.06
CA GLY A 28 -20.06 -18.18 20.31
C GLY A 28 -20.72 -18.30 21.69
N GLU A 29 -21.31 -17.22 22.18
CA GLU A 29 -21.84 -17.09 23.55
C GLU A 29 -23.37 -17.08 23.59
N ARG A 30 -23.93 -17.04 24.80
CA ARG A 30 -25.37 -16.86 25.04
C ARG A 30 -25.65 -15.53 25.72
N LEU A 31 -26.15 -14.56 24.96
CA LEU A 31 -26.47 -13.20 25.44
C LEU A 31 -27.96 -12.89 25.26
N THR A 32 -28.55 -12.15 26.20
CA THR A 32 -29.93 -11.65 26.12
C THR A 32 -29.98 -10.19 25.72
N ASN A 33 -30.83 -9.87 24.75
CA ASN A 33 -31.12 -8.51 24.31
C ASN A 33 -32.29 -7.96 25.15
N GLU A 34 -31.99 -7.22 26.20
CA GLU A 34 -32.95 -6.69 27.19
C GLU A 34 -33.99 -5.76 26.57
N ARG A 35 -33.65 -5.13 25.43
CA ARG A 35 -34.52 -4.25 24.64
C ARG A 35 -35.78 -4.95 24.09
N ASP A 36 -35.71 -6.25 23.81
CA ASP A 36 -36.83 -7.04 23.27
C ASP A 36 -36.99 -8.45 23.88
N GLY A 37 -36.20 -8.78 24.89
CA GLY A 37 -36.29 -10.04 25.65
C GLY A 37 -35.75 -11.27 24.92
N LEU A 38 -35.08 -11.11 23.77
CA LEU A 38 -34.58 -12.23 22.98
C LEU A 38 -33.21 -12.71 23.46
N THR A 39 -33.14 -13.95 23.93
CA THR A 39 -31.85 -14.64 24.18
C THR A 39 -31.33 -15.26 22.90
N HIS A 40 -30.09 -14.91 22.55
CA HIS A 40 -29.35 -15.45 21.41
C HIS A 40 -28.29 -16.43 21.92
N ASP A 41 -28.48 -17.73 21.69
CA ASP A 41 -27.57 -18.79 22.14
C ASP A 41 -26.76 -19.36 20.97
N PHE A 42 -25.44 -19.13 21.00
CA PHE A 42 -24.48 -19.67 20.04
C PHE A 42 -23.39 -20.54 20.69
N THR A 43 -23.62 -21.04 21.91
CA THR A 43 -22.68 -21.90 22.69
C THR A 43 -22.25 -23.20 21.99
N ARG A 44 -22.96 -23.59 20.92
CA ARG A 44 -22.63 -24.75 20.07
C ARG A 44 -21.81 -24.40 18.82
N LYS A 45 -21.35 -23.14 18.67
CA LYS A 45 -20.51 -22.71 17.54
C LYS A 45 -19.05 -23.15 17.77
N GLN A 46 -18.48 -23.83 16.78
CA GLN A 46 -17.05 -24.18 16.74
C GLN A 46 -16.26 -23.18 15.86
N GLY A 47 -14.93 -23.29 15.86
CA GLY A 47 -14.06 -22.42 15.06
C GLY A 47 -13.84 -21.01 15.64
N VAL A 48 -14.11 -20.80 16.93
CA VAL A 48 -13.73 -19.57 17.65
C VAL A 48 -12.36 -19.83 18.31
N GLU A 49 -11.35 -19.05 17.95
CA GLU A 49 -9.95 -19.19 18.40
C GLU A 49 -9.69 -18.33 19.66
N HIS A 50 -10.22 -17.11 19.68
CA HIS A 50 -10.09 -16.16 20.78
C HIS A 50 -11.23 -15.14 20.77
N VAL A 51 -11.64 -14.62 21.94
CA VAL A 51 -12.65 -13.56 22.09
C VAL A 51 -12.22 -12.54 23.15
N GLU A 52 -12.39 -11.25 22.89
CA GLU A 52 -11.87 -10.20 23.77
C GLU A 52 -12.58 -8.86 23.54
N ILE A 53 -12.81 -8.08 24.60
CA ILE A 53 -13.27 -6.70 24.48
C ILE A 53 -12.12 -5.76 24.81
N VAL A 54 -11.74 -4.98 23.81
CA VAL A 54 -10.74 -3.92 23.90
C VAL A 54 -11.45 -2.60 24.17
N LEU A 55 -11.01 -1.87 25.19
CA LEU A 55 -11.51 -0.54 25.50
C LEU A 55 -10.52 0.52 25.00
N PRO A 56 -10.96 1.76 24.75
CA PRO A 56 -10.05 2.89 24.61
C PRO A 56 -9.29 3.01 25.93
N GLU A 57 -7.98 2.96 25.84
CA GLU A 57 -7.17 2.93 27.04
C GLU A 57 -7.04 4.34 27.62
N GLY A 58 -6.97 4.39 28.95
CA GLY A 58 -7.37 5.54 29.77
C GLY A 58 -8.76 5.37 30.39
N VAL A 59 -9.70 4.66 29.72
CA VAL A 59 -11.07 4.49 30.23
C VAL A 59 -11.19 3.32 31.23
N SER A 60 -11.60 3.60 32.46
CA SER A 60 -11.82 2.61 33.53
C SER A 60 -13.24 2.04 33.56
N ALA A 61 -13.76 1.60 32.41
CA ALA A 61 -15.13 1.08 32.27
C ALA A 61 -15.21 -0.45 32.43
N GLU A 62 -15.09 -0.97 33.65
CA GLU A 62 -15.18 -2.43 33.89
C GLU A 62 -16.52 -3.04 33.41
N TRP A 63 -17.62 -2.29 33.52
CA TRP A 63 -18.93 -2.70 32.99
C TRP A 63 -18.90 -2.95 31.47
N ALA A 64 -18.03 -2.25 30.73
CA ALA A 64 -17.90 -2.38 29.28
C ALA A 64 -17.08 -3.61 28.86
N LYS A 65 -16.39 -4.29 29.80
CA LYS A 65 -15.73 -5.58 29.54
C LYS A 65 -16.70 -6.76 29.60
N ASP A 66 -17.87 -6.61 30.22
CA ASP A 66 -18.94 -7.60 30.12
C ASP A 66 -19.69 -7.42 28.77
N ARG A 67 -19.69 -8.48 27.96
CA ARG A 67 -20.26 -8.46 26.61
C ARG A 67 -21.79 -8.26 26.61
N GLN A 68 -22.48 -8.68 27.66
CA GLN A 68 -23.93 -8.51 27.76
C GLN A 68 -24.27 -7.07 28.16
N ALA A 69 -23.57 -6.50 29.14
CA ALA A 69 -23.73 -5.11 29.56
C ALA A 69 -23.34 -4.13 28.43
N LEU A 70 -22.19 -4.32 27.78
CA LEU A 70 -21.72 -3.46 26.69
C LEU A 70 -22.75 -3.36 25.56
N TRP A 71 -23.23 -4.49 25.05
CA TRP A 71 -24.08 -4.49 23.87
C TRP A 71 -25.56 -4.18 24.16
N ASN A 72 -26.03 -4.38 25.39
CA ASN A 72 -27.31 -3.82 25.82
C ASN A 72 -27.23 -2.30 26.01
N ALA A 73 -26.14 -1.76 26.59
CA ALA A 73 -25.92 -0.32 26.66
C ALA A 73 -25.86 0.33 25.26
N ALA A 74 -25.18 -0.31 24.31
CA ALA A 74 -25.13 0.14 22.90
C ALA A 74 -26.50 0.11 22.19
N GLU A 75 -27.42 -0.75 22.63
CA GLU A 75 -28.82 -0.70 22.19
C GLU A 75 -29.59 0.43 22.91
N PHE A 76 -29.54 0.51 24.24
CA PHE A 76 -30.29 1.53 24.99
C PHE A 76 -29.85 2.97 24.72
N ALA A 77 -28.58 3.21 24.37
CA ALA A 77 -28.06 4.53 24.01
C ALA A 77 -28.64 5.10 22.69
N GLU A 78 -29.44 4.34 21.93
CA GLU A 78 -30.08 4.78 20.70
C GLU A 78 -31.61 4.77 20.79
N ASN A 79 -32.23 5.95 20.66
CA ASN A 79 -33.69 6.10 20.72
C ASN A 79 -34.42 5.94 19.37
N ARG A 80 -33.70 5.75 18.26
CA ARG A 80 -34.29 5.71 16.90
C ARG A 80 -34.43 4.29 16.36
N LYS A 81 -35.53 4.05 15.63
CA LYS A 81 -35.82 2.76 14.96
C LYS A 81 -34.88 2.43 13.81
N ASP A 82 -34.22 3.44 13.25
CA ASP A 82 -33.25 3.36 12.14
C ASP A 82 -31.81 3.57 12.60
N ALA A 83 -31.57 3.55 13.92
CA ALA A 83 -30.25 3.77 14.49
C ALA A 83 -29.20 2.77 13.99
N ARG A 84 -27.95 3.23 13.96
CA ARG A 84 -26.75 2.39 13.94
C ARG A 84 -26.34 2.18 15.40
N VAL A 85 -26.20 0.92 15.82
CA VAL A 85 -25.92 0.54 17.21
C VAL A 85 -24.47 0.11 17.39
N ALA A 86 -23.90 -0.58 16.39
CA ALA A 86 -22.49 -0.92 16.31
C ALA A 86 -21.96 -0.72 14.88
N ARG A 87 -20.64 -0.72 14.70
CA ARG A 87 -19.95 -0.82 13.42
C ARG A 87 -19.08 -2.08 13.41
N GLU A 88 -19.33 -2.95 12.44
CA GLU A 88 -18.57 -4.18 12.21
C GLU A 88 -17.40 -3.88 11.27
N ILE A 89 -16.24 -4.45 11.60
CA ILE A 89 -15.00 -4.46 10.80
C ILE A 89 -14.56 -5.93 10.71
N GLU A 90 -14.22 -6.39 9.52
CA GLU A 90 -13.90 -7.80 9.22
C GLU A 90 -12.55 -7.84 8.51
N ILE A 91 -11.56 -8.54 9.07
CA ILE A 91 -10.17 -8.56 8.60
C ILE A 91 -9.67 -9.99 8.36
N GLY A 92 -8.90 -10.18 7.29
CA GLY A 92 -8.23 -11.45 6.98
C GLY A 92 -6.82 -11.47 7.56
N LEU A 93 -6.53 -12.46 8.41
CA LEU A 93 -5.27 -12.54 9.15
C LEU A 93 -4.24 -13.36 8.35
N PRO A 94 -2.99 -12.90 8.16
CA PRO A 94 -1.99 -13.65 7.40
C PRO A 94 -1.72 -15.05 7.97
N HIS A 95 -1.86 -16.08 7.14
CA HIS A 95 -1.70 -17.48 7.56
C HIS A 95 -0.26 -17.86 7.91
N GLU A 96 0.71 -17.07 7.47
CA GLU A 96 2.14 -17.20 7.80
C GLU A 96 2.43 -16.85 9.26
N LEU A 97 1.51 -16.15 9.93
CA LEU A 97 1.61 -15.81 11.35
C LEU A 97 1.01 -16.93 12.20
N THR A 98 1.69 -17.27 13.31
CA THR A 98 1.19 -18.23 14.31
C THR A 98 -0.09 -17.71 14.98
N ALA A 99 -0.85 -18.59 15.65
CA ALA A 99 -2.06 -18.20 16.38
C ALA A 99 -1.82 -17.04 17.36
N GLU A 100 -0.70 -17.07 18.07
CA GLU A 100 -0.29 -16.02 19.01
C GLU A 100 0.07 -14.69 18.29
N GLN A 101 0.78 -14.76 17.16
CA GLN A 101 1.10 -13.58 16.34
C GLN A 101 -0.14 -12.98 15.70
N ARG A 102 -1.09 -13.80 15.25
CA ARG A 102 -2.41 -13.37 14.75
C ARG A 102 -3.22 -12.69 15.85
N LEU A 103 -3.23 -13.23 17.07
CA LEU A 103 -3.87 -12.60 18.23
C LEU A 103 -3.24 -11.24 18.57
N LYS A 104 -1.90 -11.16 18.62
CA LYS A 104 -1.18 -9.89 18.84
C LYS A 104 -1.54 -8.84 17.77
N LEU A 105 -1.59 -9.25 16.50
CA LEU A 105 -2.00 -8.42 15.37
C LEU A 105 -3.46 -7.94 15.48
N THR A 106 -4.41 -8.84 15.76
CA THR A 106 -5.83 -8.45 15.93
C THR A 106 -6.03 -7.53 17.12
N ARG A 107 -5.37 -7.81 18.26
CA ARG A 107 -5.45 -6.95 19.45
C ARG A 107 -4.89 -5.56 19.19
N ALA A 108 -3.71 -5.45 18.57
CA ALA A 108 -3.11 -4.16 18.23
C ALA A 108 -4.02 -3.31 17.32
N PHE A 109 -4.58 -3.92 16.26
CA PHE A 109 -5.51 -3.20 15.37
C PHE A 109 -6.86 -2.86 16.04
N ALA A 110 -7.39 -3.74 16.90
CA ALA A 110 -8.55 -3.42 17.73
C ALA A 110 -8.26 -2.25 18.70
N GLN A 111 -7.02 -2.13 19.16
CA GLN A 111 -6.57 -1.09 20.08
C GLN A 111 -6.37 0.27 19.39
N ASP A 112 -5.79 0.32 18.17
CA ASP A 112 -5.79 1.52 17.32
C ASP A 112 -7.22 2.03 17.10
N LEU A 113 -8.14 1.14 16.72
CA LEU A 113 -9.55 1.48 16.51
C LEU A 113 -10.22 2.02 17.78
N ALA A 114 -10.01 1.35 18.93
CA ALA A 114 -10.59 1.78 20.20
C ALA A 114 -10.05 3.15 20.64
N ASN A 115 -8.73 3.34 20.59
CA ASN A 115 -8.05 4.57 20.98
C ASN A 115 -8.42 5.73 20.02
N ARG A 116 -8.41 5.51 18.71
CA ARG A 116 -8.70 6.52 17.67
C ARG A 116 -10.13 7.04 17.72
N TYR A 117 -11.10 6.19 18.04
CA TYR A 117 -12.52 6.57 18.02
C TYR A 117 -13.14 6.77 19.42
N GLY A 118 -12.45 6.36 20.49
CA GLY A 118 -12.92 6.42 21.87
C GLY A 118 -14.05 5.43 22.19
N GLY A 119 -14.31 4.44 21.33
CA GLY A 119 -15.34 3.41 21.51
C GLY A 119 -14.77 2.04 21.88
N ALA A 120 -15.57 1.20 22.54
CA ALA A 120 -15.20 -0.19 22.83
C ALA A 120 -15.24 -1.05 21.55
N VAL A 121 -14.32 -2.02 21.44
CA VAL A 121 -14.14 -2.92 20.30
C VAL A 121 -14.12 -4.37 20.79
N ASP A 122 -15.22 -5.08 20.57
CA ASP A 122 -15.38 -6.52 20.86
C ASP A 122 -14.90 -7.33 19.65
N PHE A 123 -13.84 -8.11 19.78
CA PHE A 123 -13.29 -8.92 18.70
C PHE A 123 -13.37 -10.42 18.95
N ALA A 124 -13.59 -11.17 17.87
CA ALA A 124 -13.52 -12.63 17.84
C ALA A 124 -12.64 -13.07 16.67
N ILE A 125 -11.64 -13.92 16.96
CA ILE A 125 -10.78 -14.57 15.96
C ILE A 125 -11.38 -15.92 15.61
N HIS A 126 -11.36 -16.27 14.33
CA HIS A 126 -11.85 -17.54 13.82
C HIS A 126 -10.76 -18.33 13.09
N GLN A 127 -10.68 -19.63 13.43
CA GLN A 127 -9.93 -20.61 12.66
C GLN A 127 -10.76 -21.05 11.45
N PRO A 128 -10.11 -21.39 10.31
CA PRO A 128 -10.79 -22.06 9.21
C PRO A 128 -11.30 -23.43 9.67
N HIS A 129 -12.50 -23.80 9.21
CA HIS A 129 -13.07 -25.13 9.43
C HIS A 129 -12.34 -26.19 8.58
N ASP A 130 -12.39 -27.45 9.01
CA ASP A 130 -11.72 -28.62 8.41
C ASP A 130 -12.01 -28.89 6.92
N ALA A 131 -13.01 -28.21 6.35
CA ALA A 131 -13.41 -28.30 4.95
C ALA A 131 -13.51 -26.93 4.25
N SER A 132 -12.84 -25.91 4.79
CA SER A 132 -12.54 -24.62 4.11
C SER A 132 -11.03 -24.53 3.84
N ASP A 133 -10.57 -23.51 3.11
CA ASP A 133 -9.11 -23.28 2.97
C ASP A 133 -8.49 -23.10 4.36
N VAL A 134 -7.60 -24.02 4.73
CA VAL A 134 -6.86 -24.08 6.00
C VAL A 134 -6.00 -22.83 6.25
N ARG A 135 -5.91 -21.91 5.29
CA ARG A 135 -5.22 -20.63 5.38
C ARG A 135 -6.14 -19.46 5.78
N ASN A 136 -7.46 -19.62 5.78
CA ASN A 136 -8.44 -18.53 5.93
C ASN A 136 -8.72 -18.13 7.40
N HIS A 137 -7.67 -17.73 8.13
CA HIS A 137 -7.83 -17.10 9.44
C HIS A 137 -8.41 -15.69 9.30
N HIS A 138 -9.34 -15.34 10.17
CA HIS A 138 -10.03 -14.04 10.12
C HIS A 138 -10.45 -13.55 11.51
N ALA A 139 -10.70 -12.26 11.63
CA ALA A 139 -11.31 -11.69 12.82
C ALA A 139 -12.48 -10.76 12.47
N HIS A 140 -13.55 -10.85 13.26
CA HIS A 140 -14.58 -9.81 13.31
C HIS A 140 -14.33 -8.92 14.52
N LEU A 141 -14.31 -7.61 14.30
CA LEU A 141 -14.27 -6.58 15.32
C LEU A 141 -15.61 -5.83 15.29
N LEU A 142 -16.22 -5.61 16.45
CA LEU A 142 -17.50 -4.93 16.59
C LEU A 142 -17.29 -3.71 17.50
N MET A 143 -17.32 -2.52 16.91
CA MET A 143 -17.06 -1.25 17.59
C MET A 143 -18.36 -0.54 17.97
N THR A 144 -18.40 0.11 19.13
CA THR A 144 -19.55 0.95 19.53
C THR A 144 -19.69 2.18 18.65
N THR A 145 -20.93 2.62 18.37
CA THR A 145 -21.19 3.88 17.63
C THR A 145 -21.08 5.14 18.51
N ARG A 146 -20.66 4.96 19.76
CA ARG A 146 -20.50 5.96 20.80
C ARG A 146 -19.22 5.71 21.57
N GLN A 147 -18.68 6.78 22.14
CA GLN A 147 -17.56 6.69 23.05
C GLN A 147 -17.97 5.98 24.34
N VAL A 148 -17.04 5.25 24.96
CA VAL A 148 -17.26 4.58 26.25
C VAL A 148 -16.62 5.41 27.37
N GLY A 149 -17.34 5.56 28.47
CA GLY A 149 -16.88 6.21 29.70
C GLY A 149 -17.24 5.35 30.92
N GLU A 150 -16.79 5.79 32.09
CA GLU A 150 -16.82 5.00 33.33
C GLU A 150 -18.23 4.56 33.74
N GLU A 151 -19.25 5.41 33.55
CA GLU A 151 -20.66 5.10 33.89
C GLU A 151 -21.53 4.68 32.69
N GLY A 152 -21.05 4.76 31.44
CA GLY A 152 -21.91 4.49 30.28
C GLY A 152 -21.34 4.93 28.92
N LEU A 153 -22.20 4.95 27.89
CA LEU A 153 -21.85 5.41 26.54
C LEU A 153 -22.19 6.89 26.32
N GLY A 154 -21.19 7.68 25.90
CA GLY A 154 -21.27 9.13 25.73
C GLY A 154 -21.63 9.61 24.32
N GLU A 155 -20.89 10.64 23.85
CA GLU A 155 -20.98 11.22 22.50
C GLU A 155 -20.84 10.15 21.39
N LYS A 156 -21.34 10.46 20.19
CA LYS A 156 -21.11 9.59 19.02
C LYS A 156 -19.66 9.67 18.58
N THR A 157 -19.05 8.54 18.23
CA THR A 157 -17.69 8.52 17.67
C THR A 157 -17.66 9.30 16.35
N HIS A 158 -16.56 10.00 16.05
CA HIS A 158 -16.54 10.97 14.95
C HIS A 158 -16.73 10.33 13.54
N ILE A 159 -16.45 9.03 13.40
CA ILE A 159 -16.75 8.23 12.19
C ILE A 159 -18.25 8.02 11.93
N GLU A 160 -19.12 8.33 12.90
CA GLU A 160 -20.59 8.36 12.77
C GLU A 160 -21.16 9.78 12.61
N TRP A 161 -20.31 10.81 12.58
CA TRP A 161 -20.73 12.19 12.30
C TRP A 161 -21.00 12.42 10.80
N LYS A 162 -21.61 13.56 10.47
CA LYS A 162 -21.81 14.00 9.07
C LYS A 162 -20.53 14.66 8.56
N ASN A 163 -20.16 14.42 7.29
CA ASN A 163 -19.02 15.08 6.62
C ASN A 163 -19.00 16.62 6.79
N VAL A 164 -20.15 17.29 6.85
CA VAL A 164 -20.23 18.75 7.08
C VAL A 164 -19.72 19.15 8.47
N ARG A 165 -19.98 18.33 9.51
CA ARG A 165 -19.42 18.55 10.86
C ARG A 165 -17.91 18.33 10.84
N LEU A 166 -17.47 17.20 10.27
CA LEU A 166 -16.07 16.83 10.16
C LEU A 166 -15.23 17.93 9.49
N LEU A 167 -15.64 18.40 8.31
CA LEU A 167 -14.93 19.45 7.58
C LEU A 167 -14.91 20.80 8.31
N ASN A 168 -15.97 21.14 9.04
CA ASN A 168 -16.00 22.37 9.85
C ASN A 168 -15.07 22.30 11.09
N GLU A 169 -14.82 21.11 11.61
CA GLU A 169 -13.90 20.84 12.73
C GLU A 169 -12.49 20.44 12.23
N GLY A 170 -12.19 20.65 10.94
CA GLY A 170 -10.87 20.35 10.33
C GLY A 170 -10.57 18.86 10.12
N LEU A 171 -11.52 17.97 10.43
CA LEU A 171 -11.35 16.52 10.43
C LEU A 171 -11.55 15.89 9.04
N PRO A 172 -10.83 14.79 8.73
CA PRO A 172 -11.02 14.03 7.49
C PRO A 172 -12.47 13.52 7.36
N THR A 173 -12.99 13.47 6.14
CA THR A 173 -14.35 12.95 5.87
C THR A 173 -14.47 11.46 6.23
N THR A 174 -15.68 10.94 6.41
CA THR A 174 -15.88 9.51 6.72
C THR A 174 -15.29 8.57 5.66
N GLN A 175 -15.20 8.98 4.39
CA GLN A 175 -14.54 8.18 3.35
C GLN A 175 -13.01 8.18 3.47
N MET A 176 -12.41 9.31 3.87
CA MET A 176 -10.98 9.38 4.17
C MET A 176 -10.67 8.48 5.37
N GLN A 177 -11.38 8.65 6.49
CA GLN A 177 -11.23 7.81 7.69
C GLN A 177 -11.36 6.30 7.39
N LEU A 178 -12.27 5.91 6.49
CA LEU A 178 -12.41 4.51 6.03
C LEU A 178 -11.21 4.03 5.19
N ARG A 179 -10.52 4.92 4.46
CA ARG A 179 -9.25 4.60 3.80
C ARG A 179 -8.11 4.55 4.82
N ASP A 180 -8.11 5.44 5.80
CA ASP A 180 -7.07 5.53 6.84
C ASP A 180 -7.10 4.31 7.77
N ILE A 181 -8.29 3.75 8.07
CA ILE A 181 -8.43 2.43 8.75
C ILE A 181 -7.87 1.30 7.88
N ARG A 182 -8.10 1.32 6.55
CA ARG A 182 -7.57 0.30 5.64
C ARG A 182 -6.04 0.36 5.53
N GLN A 183 -5.49 1.57 5.45
CA GLN A 183 -4.05 1.79 5.47
C GLN A 183 -3.44 1.40 6.82
N SER A 184 -4.12 1.70 7.94
CA SER A 184 -3.72 1.22 9.27
C SER A 184 -3.68 -0.32 9.34
N TRP A 185 -4.69 -1.01 8.80
CA TRP A 185 -4.68 -2.48 8.75
C TRP A 185 -3.50 -3.04 7.95
N GLU A 186 -3.23 -2.47 6.77
CA GLU A 186 -2.07 -2.86 5.97
C GLU A 186 -0.76 -2.65 6.74
N GLN A 187 -0.59 -1.49 7.37
CA GLN A 187 0.58 -1.20 8.18
C GLN A 187 0.72 -2.21 9.33
N HIS A 188 -0.30 -2.40 10.15
CA HIS A 188 -0.27 -3.37 11.26
C HIS A 188 0.09 -4.78 10.78
N ALA A 189 -0.51 -5.26 9.69
CA ALA A 189 -0.25 -6.60 9.16
C ALA A 189 1.14 -6.73 8.52
N ASN A 190 1.60 -5.73 7.74
CA ASN A 190 2.94 -5.70 7.16
C ASN A 190 4.02 -5.64 8.23
N GLU A 191 3.78 -4.89 9.30
CA GLU A 191 4.67 -4.80 10.46
C GLU A 191 4.72 -6.14 11.23
N HIS A 192 3.59 -6.84 11.38
CA HIS A 192 3.59 -8.18 12.00
C HIS A 192 4.22 -9.27 11.10
N LEU A 193 4.08 -9.17 9.77
CA LEU A 193 4.81 -10.03 8.82
C LEU A 193 6.32 -9.78 8.88
N ALA A 194 6.76 -8.51 8.96
CA ALA A 194 8.16 -8.16 9.17
C ALA A 194 8.67 -8.61 10.56
N MET A 195 7.85 -8.51 11.62
CA MET A 195 8.17 -9.07 12.95
C MET A 195 8.36 -10.60 12.92
N ALA A 196 7.59 -11.31 12.09
CA ALA A 196 7.78 -12.75 11.88
C ALA A 196 9.00 -13.06 10.99
N GLY A 197 9.67 -12.06 10.42
CA GLY A 197 10.83 -12.23 9.55
C GLY A 197 10.47 -12.70 8.13
N LEU A 198 9.26 -12.38 7.68
CA LEU A 198 8.75 -12.74 6.35
C LEU A 198 8.90 -11.55 5.39
N ASP A 199 9.29 -11.80 4.16
CA ASP A 199 9.39 -10.76 3.11
C ASP A 199 8.04 -10.47 2.42
N VAL A 200 7.01 -11.26 2.72
CA VAL A 200 5.66 -11.09 2.15
C VAL A 200 5.01 -9.82 2.68
N ARG A 201 4.37 -9.05 1.79
CA ARG A 201 3.60 -7.83 2.13
C ARG A 201 2.20 -7.88 1.54
N ILE A 202 1.29 -7.12 2.13
CA ILE A 202 -0.06 -6.82 1.64
C ILE A 202 -0.16 -5.32 1.29
N ASP A 203 -1.17 -4.93 0.51
CA ASP A 203 -1.37 -3.54 0.03
C ASP A 203 -2.85 -3.18 0.19
N HIS A 204 -3.17 -2.06 0.87
CA HIS A 204 -4.54 -1.63 1.13
C HIS A 204 -5.27 -1.10 -0.11
N ARG A 205 -4.52 -0.69 -1.13
CA ARG A 205 -5.07 -0.10 -2.35
C ARG A 205 -5.88 -1.16 -3.10
N SER A 206 -7.05 -0.75 -3.59
CA SER A 206 -7.83 -1.59 -4.50
C SER A 206 -6.99 -1.98 -5.72
N HIS A 207 -7.34 -3.09 -6.36
CA HIS A 207 -6.66 -3.50 -7.59
C HIS A 207 -6.77 -2.39 -8.66
N GLN A 208 -7.94 -1.73 -8.75
CA GLN A 208 -8.14 -0.53 -9.57
C GLN A 208 -7.16 0.63 -9.26
N GLU A 209 -6.92 0.97 -7.99
CA GLU A 209 -5.93 2.00 -7.58
C GLU A 209 -4.48 1.58 -7.86
N ARG A 210 -4.22 0.28 -8.08
CA ARG A 210 -2.93 -0.28 -8.48
C ARG A 210 -2.81 -0.48 -10.00
N GLY A 211 -3.83 -0.08 -10.78
CA GLY A 211 -3.90 -0.32 -12.23
C GLY A 211 -4.22 -1.77 -12.62
N LEU A 212 -4.58 -2.61 -11.64
CA LEU A 212 -4.89 -4.03 -11.82
C LEU A 212 -6.39 -4.23 -12.09
N GLU A 213 -6.69 -5.00 -13.12
CA GLU A 213 -8.04 -5.45 -13.49
C GLU A 213 -8.39 -6.81 -12.89
N LEU A 214 -7.40 -7.55 -12.34
CA LEU A 214 -7.60 -8.82 -11.64
C LEU A 214 -8.66 -8.68 -10.53
N GLU A 215 -9.57 -9.64 -10.47
CA GLU A 215 -10.46 -9.78 -9.32
C GLU A 215 -9.61 -10.15 -8.10
N PRO A 216 -9.67 -9.35 -7.02
CA PRO A 216 -8.95 -9.67 -5.80
C PRO A 216 -9.50 -10.98 -5.23
N THR A 217 -8.62 -11.79 -4.65
CA THR A 217 -8.99 -12.99 -3.88
C THR A 217 -10.09 -12.67 -2.87
N GLU A 218 -11.28 -13.24 -3.05
CA GLU A 218 -12.36 -13.08 -2.09
C GLU A 218 -11.96 -13.69 -0.75
N HIS A 219 -12.10 -12.90 0.32
CA HIS A 219 -11.93 -13.41 1.66
C HIS A 219 -13.19 -14.17 2.06
N MET A 220 -13.04 -15.48 2.35
CA MET A 220 -14.13 -16.41 2.61
C MET A 220 -14.76 -16.18 3.99
N GLY A 221 -15.46 -15.06 4.13
CA GLY A 221 -16.26 -14.70 5.30
C GLY A 221 -17.61 -15.42 5.37
N VAL A 222 -18.39 -15.10 6.42
CA VAL A 222 -19.56 -15.83 6.93
C VAL A 222 -20.65 -16.24 5.90
N HIS A 223 -20.71 -15.59 4.74
CA HIS A 223 -21.75 -15.84 3.73
C HIS A 223 -21.85 -17.30 3.27
N ALA A 224 -20.72 -18.01 3.08
CA ALA A 224 -20.73 -19.43 2.68
C ALA A 224 -21.49 -20.30 3.70
N ALA A 225 -21.26 -20.09 5.00
CA ALA A 225 -21.93 -20.83 6.06
C ALA A 225 -23.43 -20.50 6.19
N GLN A 226 -23.88 -19.33 5.74
CA GLN A 226 -25.32 -19.00 5.65
C GLN A 226 -25.99 -19.60 4.40
N MET A 227 -25.28 -19.72 3.27
CA MET A 227 -25.81 -20.40 2.08
C MET A 227 -25.91 -21.92 2.29
N GLN A 228 -24.90 -22.52 2.93
CA GLN A 228 -24.89 -23.94 3.27
C GLN A 228 -26.07 -24.32 4.19
N ARG A 229 -26.48 -23.43 5.12
CA ARG A 229 -27.70 -23.58 5.94
C ARG A 229 -29.02 -23.44 5.16
N ARG A 230 -28.98 -23.08 3.88
CA ARG A 230 -30.14 -23.05 2.96
C ARG A 230 -30.14 -24.22 1.96
N GLY A 231 -29.21 -25.16 2.09
CA GLY A 231 -29.10 -26.32 1.18
C GLY A 231 -28.51 -25.98 -0.19
N LEU A 232 -27.83 -24.84 -0.33
CA LEU A 232 -27.03 -24.51 -1.51
C LEU A 232 -25.62 -25.10 -1.31
N ASP A 233 -25.16 -25.87 -2.29
CA ASP A 233 -23.81 -26.43 -2.29
C ASP A 233 -22.80 -25.37 -2.75
N VAL A 234 -21.62 -25.35 -2.13
CA VAL A 234 -20.61 -24.29 -2.34
C VAL A 234 -19.21 -24.91 -2.30
N SER A 235 -18.53 -24.89 -3.45
CA SER A 235 -17.14 -25.32 -3.58
C SER A 235 -16.22 -24.45 -2.71
N ARG A 236 -15.37 -25.07 -1.89
CA ARG A 236 -14.41 -24.37 -1.03
C ARG A 236 -13.06 -24.22 -1.74
N THR A 237 -12.94 -23.14 -2.50
CA THR A 237 -11.71 -22.75 -3.21
C THR A 237 -11.20 -21.37 -2.72
N ARG A 238 -9.96 -20.99 -3.06
CA ARG A 238 -9.27 -19.82 -2.45
C ARG A 238 -9.76 -18.49 -3.01
N LEU A 239 -10.06 -18.49 -4.31
CA LEU A 239 -11.06 -17.63 -4.90
C LEU A 239 -12.31 -18.49 -5.12
N ASP A 240 -13.48 -17.85 -5.17
CA ASP A 240 -14.64 -18.44 -5.83
C ASP A 240 -14.25 -19.03 -7.21
N ALA A 241 -14.89 -20.12 -7.60
CA ALA A 241 -14.53 -20.85 -8.81
C ALA A 241 -14.71 -19.99 -10.07
N GLU A 242 -15.75 -19.14 -10.13
CA GLU A 242 -15.93 -18.22 -11.24
C GLU A 242 -14.90 -17.08 -11.17
N ALA A 243 -14.61 -16.53 -9.99
CA ALA A 243 -13.60 -15.47 -9.83
C ALA A 243 -12.19 -15.94 -10.22
N ALA A 244 -11.83 -17.19 -9.88
CA ALA A 244 -10.59 -17.82 -10.33
C ALA A 244 -10.57 -18.05 -11.84
N GLN A 245 -11.71 -18.44 -12.42
CA GLN A 245 -11.85 -18.62 -13.87
C GLN A 245 -11.76 -17.28 -14.60
N ARG A 246 -12.46 -16.23 -14.14
CA ARG A 246 -12.38 -14.87 -14.67
C ARG A 246 -10.96 -14.30 -14.55
N ASN A 247 -10.26 -14.57 -13.46
CA ASN A 247 -8.82 -14.26 -13.37
C ASN A 247 -8.00 -15.06 -14.37
N ALA A 248 -8.22 -16.37 -14.53
CA ALA A 248 -7.47 -17.17 -15.50
C ALA A 248 -7.77 -16.79 -16.97
N GLU A 249 -8.98 -16.33 -17.26
CA GLU A 249 -9.38 -15.75 -18.55
C GLU A 249 -8.76 -14.37 -18.76
N LEU A 250 -8.81 -13.49 -17.77
CA LEU A 250 -8.16 -12.18 -17.81
C LEU A 250 -6.64 -12.29 -17.91
N ILE A 251 -5.99 -13.26 -17.24
CA ILE A 251 -4.54 -13.53 -17.37
C ILE A 251 -4.21 -14.09 -18.77
N ARG A 252 -5.17 -14.74 -19.44
CA ARG A 252 -5.03 -15.20 -20.82
C ARG A 252 -5.16 -14.06 -21.83
N GLU A 253 -6.01 -13.08 -21.56
CA GLU A 253 -6.19 -11.88 -22.39
C GLU A 253 -5.16 -10.77 -22.11
N LYS A 254 -4.74 -10.63 -20.85
CA LYS A 254 -3.91 -9.56 -20.28
C LYS A 254 -2.86 -10.10 -19.30
N PRO A 255 -1.90 -10.94 -19.76
CA PRO A 255 -0.88 -11.54 -18.89
C PRO A 255 0.00 -10.50 -18.15
N GLU A 256 0.11 -9.27 -18.67
CA GLU A 256 0.82 -8.16 -18.02
C GLU A 256 0.29 -7.81 -16.62
N GLN A 257 -0.96 -8.16 -16.30
CA GLN A 257 -1.56 -8.00 -14.98
C GLN A 257 -0.75 -8.73 -13.88
N VAL A 258 -0.24 -9.91 -14.18
CA VAL A 258 0.62 -10.69 -13.27
C VAL A 258 2.00 -10.05 -13.17
N LEU A 259 2.54 -9.61 -14.30
CA LEU A 259 3.88 -9.01 -14.38
C LEU A 259 3.96 -7.65 -13.67
N ALA A 260 2.88 -6.87 -13.67
CA ALA A 260 2.76 -5.62 -12.91
C ALA A 260 2.82 -5.85 -11.38
N ILE A 261 2.32 -6.98 -10.89
CA ILE A 261 2.44 -7.36 -9.47
C ILE A 261 3.89 -7.70 -9.13
N VAL A 262 4.56 -8.54 -9.94
CA VAL A 262 5.97 -8.90 -9.72
C VAL A 262 6.88 -7.67 -9.81
N THR A 263 6.69 -6.83 -10.83
CA THR A 263 7.52 -5.62 -11.09
C THR A 263 7.18 -4.40 -10.22
N ASN A 264 6.36 -4.59 -9.20
CA ASN A 264 6.25 -3.66 -8.07
C ASN A 264 7.27 -4.01 -6.95
N GLU A 265 7.59 -5.30 -6.78
CA GLU A 265 8.50 -5.82 -5.75
C GLU A 265 9.97 -5.92 -6.25
N LYS A 266 10.17 -6.43 -7.47
CA LYS A 266 11.49 -6.74 -8.08
C LYS A 266 11.65 -6.14 -9.48
N SER A 267 12.84 -5.67 -9.87
CA SER A 267 13.08 -5.22 -11.26
C SER A 267 13.36 -6.41 -12.17
N VAL A 268 14.22 -7.33 -11.71
CA VAL A 268 14.49 -8.64 -12.33
C VAL A 268 13.95 -9.76 -11.44
N PHE A 269 13.39 -10.80 -12.07
CA PHE A 269 12.72 -11.92 -11.40
C PHE A 269 12.88 -13.22 -12.19
N ASP A 270 12.50 -14.34 -11.58
CA ASP A 270 12.59 -15.68 -12.18
C ASP A 270 11.22 -16.32 -12.45
N ARG A 271 11.23 -17.58 -12.91
CA ARG A 271 10.01 -18.37 -13.14
C ARG A 271 9.27 -18.71 -11.84
N HIS A 272 9.95 -18.82 -10.70
CA HIS A 272 9.34 -19.09 -9.40
C HIS A 272 8.56 -17.89 -8.88
N ASP A 273 9.02 -16.65 -9.10
CA ASP A 273 8.28 -15.43 -8.77
C ASP A 273 6.96 -15.31 -9.55
N ILE A 274 6.99 -15.63 -10.84
CA ILE A 274 5.79 -15.68 -11.70
C ILE A 274 4.83 -16.77 -11.17
N ALA A 275 5.33 -17.99 -10.93
CA ALA A 275 4.54 -19.10 -10.41
C ALA A 275 3.91 -18.79 -9.03
N ARG A 276 4.71 -18.26 -8.10
CA ARG A 276 4.31 -17.79 -6.76
C ARG A 276 3.23 -16.70 -6.83
N THR A 277 3.28 -15.85 -7.86
CA THR A 277 2.28 -14.78 -8.05
C THR A 277 1.00 -15.31 -8.68
N LEU A 278 1.08 -16.17 -9.70
CA LEU A 278 -0.08 -16.85 -10.29
C LEU A 278 -0.84 -17.67 -9.24
N HIS A 279 -0.14 -18.43 -8.41
CA HIS A 279 -0.70 -19.25 -7.33
C HIS A 279 -1.44 -18.44 -6.23
N ARG A 280 -1.36 -17.10 -6.29
CA ARG A 280 -2.13 -16.15 -5.48
C ARG A 280 -3.49 -15.79 -6.11
N TYR A 281 -3.64 -15.91 -7.44
CA TYR A 281 -4.77 -15.35 -8.21
C TYR A 281 -5.59 -16.36 -9.02
N ILE A 282 -5.13 -17.61 -9.14
CA ILE A 282 -5.88 -18.74 -9.72
C ILE A 282 -5.90 -19.93 -8.76
N ASN A 283 -6.93 -20.76 -8.87
CA ASN A 283 -7.09 -21.97 -8.05
C ASN A 283 -6.14 -23.10 -8.49
N ASP A 284 -6.02 -24.13 -7.65
CA ASP A 284 -5.05 -25.24 -7.78
C ASP A 284 -5.32 -26.24 -8.92
N ASP A 285 -6.06 -25.87 -9.96
CA ASP A 285 -6.20 -26.71 -11.16
C ASP A 285 -4.88 -26.73 -11.96
N PRO A 286 -4.19 -27.88 -12.11
CA PRO A 286 -2.88 -27.93 -12.75
C PRO A 286 -2.90 -27.45 -14.21
N GLN A 287 -3.98 -27.73 -14.95
CA GLN A 287 -4.05 -27.36 -16.36
C GLN A 287 -4.29 -25.86 -16.55
N THR A 288 -5.19 -25.25 -15.78
CA THR A 288 -5.40 -23.80 -15.76
C THR A 288 -4.14 -23.08 -15.28
N PHE A 289 -3.46 -23.60 -14.26
CA PHE A 289 -2.18 -23.06 -13.82
C PHE A 289 -1.10 -23.11 -14.91
N GLN A 290 -0.90 -24.26 -15.55
CA GLN A 290 0.05 -24.42 -16.66
C GLN A 290 -0.30 -23.51 -17.85
N ASN A 291 -1.57 -23.41 -18.21
CA ASN A 291 -2.03 -22.54 -19.31
C ASN A 291 -1.82 -21.06 -19.01
N ALA A 292 -2.15 -20.61 -17.79
CA ALA A 292 -1.92 -19.23 -17.35
C ALA A 292 -0.43 -18.91 -17.27
N PHE A 293 0.38 -19.82 -16.70
CA PHE A 293 1.84 -19.70 -16.65
C PHE A 293 2.44 -19.61 -18.05
N ALA A 294 2.07 -20.50 -18.97
CA ALA A 294 2.52 -20.46 -20.36
C ALA A 294 2.11 -19.17 -21.07
N THR A 295 0.91 -18.62 -20.80
CA THR A 295 0.45 -17.36 -21.39
C THR A 295 1.23 -16.15 -20.84
N VAL A 296 1.59 -16.15 -19.55
CA VAL A 296 2.46 -15.12 -18.97
C VAL A 296 3.89 -15.22 -19.51
N MET A 297 4.44 -16.44 -19.63
CA MET A 297 5.76 -16.68 -20.25
C MET A 297 5.81 -16.30 -21.74
N ALA A 298 4.69 -16.39 -22.46
CA ALA A 298 4.55 -15.98 -23.85
C ALA A 298 4.16 -14.50 -24.04
N SER A 299 4.05 -13.72 -22.97
CA SER A 299 3.59 -12.33 -23.04
C SER A 299 4.60 -11.43 -23.77
N PRO A 300 4.16 -10.58 -24.72
CA PRO A 300 5.03 -9.60 -25.37
C PRO A 300 5.47 -8.46 -24.42
N ALA A 301 4.89 -8.39 -23.22
CA ALA A 301 5.32 -7.50 -22.14
C ALA A 301 6.43 -8.10 -21.27
N LEU A 302 6.66 -9.42 -21.32
CA LEU A 302 7.80 -10.09 -20.69
C LEU A 302 9.06 -9.93 -21.55
N VAL A 303 10.22 -9.81 -20.92
CA VAL A 303 11.53 -9.74 -21.57
C VAL A 303 12.47 -10.71 -20.86
N GLU A 304 13.06 -11.64 -21.61
CA GLU A 304 14.15 -12.49 -21.11
C GLU A 304 15.48 -11.72 -21.16
N LEU A 305 16.05 -11.47 -19.98
CA LEU A 305 17.30 -10.73 -19.77
C LEU A 305 18.51 -11.66 -19.74
N GLN A 306 18.34 -12.87 -19.22
CA GLN A 306 19.31 -13.95 -19.32
C GLN A 306 18.58 -15.28 -19.53
N SER A 307 19.07 -16.10 -20.45
CA SER A 307 18.64 -17.49 -20.57
C SER A 307 19.29 -18.35 -19.48
N GLU A 308 18.72 -19.51 -19.20
CA GLU A 308 19.32 -20.47 -18.26
C GLU A 308 20.66 -20.96 -18.82
N ARG A 309 21.74 -20.84 -18.04
CA ARG A 309 23.09 -21.29 -18.43
C ARG A 309 23.78 -22.03 -17.30
N THR A 310 24.62 -22.99 -17.64
CA THR A 310 25.58 -23.57 -16.69
C THR A 310 26.85 -22.72 -16.73
N ASP A 311 27.31 -22.27 -15.57
CA ASP A 311 28.62 -21.63 -15.41
C ASP A 311 29.72 -22.64 -15.77
N PRO A 312 30.61 -22.35 -16.74
CA PRO A 312 31.65 -23.28 -17.16
C PRO A 312 32.83 -23.42 -16.18
N GLU A 313 32.97 -22.54 -15.18
CA GLU A 313 34.02 -22.60 -14.16
C GLU A 313 33.53 -23.27 -12.87
N THR A 314 32.33 -22.91 -12.38
CA THR A 314 31.78 -23.51 -11.14
C THR A 314 30.92 -24.76 -11.37
N GLY A 315 30.30 -24.89 -12.55
CA GLY A 315 29.30 -25.92 -12.84
C GLY A 315 27.90 -25.62 -12.29
N GLU A 316 27.67 -24.47 -11.64
CA GLU A 316 26.36 -24.08 -11.13
C GLU A 316 25.40 -23.68 -12.27
N ILE A 317 24.08 -23.78 -12.02
CA ILE A 317 23.04 -23.42 -12.99
C ILE A 317 22.51 -22.02 -12.67
N GLU A 318 22.91 -21.04 -13.47
CA GLU A 318 22.30 -19.71 -13.47
C GLU A 318 20.90 -19.78 -14.07
N LEU A 319 19.88 -19.61 -13.22
CA LEU A 319 18.47 -19.61 -13.61
C LEU A 319 18.12 -18.44 -14.54
N ALA A 320 17.28 -18.71 -15.54
CA ALA A 320 16.80 -17.69 -16.49
C ALA A 320 16.18 -16.46 -15.78
N ARG A 321 16.61 -15.27 -16.19
CA ARG A 321 16.22 -13.97 -15.62
C ARG A 321 15.29 -13.20 -16.55
N TYR A 322 14.25 -12.62 -15.96
CA TYR A 322 13.18 -11.93 -16.66
C TYR A 322 12.88 -10.55 -16.08
N SER A 323 12.37 -9.65 -16.91
CA SER A 323 11.78 -8.37 -16.48
C SER A 323 10.58 -8.00 -17.35
N THR A 324 9.89 -6.90 -17.06
CA THR A 324 8.90 -6.32 -17.99
C THR A 324 9.57 -5.36 -18.97
N ARG A 325 9.00 -5.26 -20.17
CA ARG A 325 9.34 -4.22 -21.15
C ARG A 325 9.24 -2.82 -20.54
N GLU A 326 8.21 -2.57 -19.74
CA GLU A 326 8.02 -1.30 -19.03
C GLU A 326 9.19 -0.99 -18.07
N MET A 327 9.68 -1.97 -17.30
CA MET A 327 10.81 -1.77 -16.39
C MET A 327 12.11 -1.53 -17.16
N VAL A 328 12.34 -2.28 -18.24
CA VAL A 328 13.48 -2.06 -19.16
C VAL A 328 13.41 -0.66 -19.79
N GLU A 329 12.23 -0.18 -20.17
CA GLU A 329 12.02 1.17 -20.72
C GLU A 329 12.22 2.26 -19.66
N ILE A 330 11.80 2.03 -18.41
CA ILE A 330 12.02 2.95 -17.28
C ILE A 330 13.51 3.07 -16.94
N GLU A 331 14.20 1.95 -16.75
CA GLU A 331 15.61 1.95 -16.34
C GLU A 331 16.54 2.36 -17.48
N SER A 332 16.33 1.86 -18.71
CA SER A 332 17.09 2.32 -19.89
C SER A 332 16.77 3.76 -20.29
N GLY A 333 15.57 4.26 -20.02
CA GLY A 333 15.20 5.66 -20.21
C GLY A 333 15.92 6.57 -19.21
N MET A 334 15.84 6.23 -17.93
CA MET A 334 16.51 6.94 -16.83
C MET A 334 18.04 6.95 -16.98
N ALA A 335 18.64 5.82 -17.38
CA ALA A 335 20.04 5.72 -17.77
C ALA A 335 20.42 6.75 -18.83
N LYS A 336 19.69 6.78 -19.96
CA LYS A 336 19.93 7.73 -21.05
C LYS A 336 19.68 9.18 -20.65
N SER A 337 18.77 9.43 -19.71
CA SER A 337 18.57 10.76 -19.12
C SER A 337 19.74 11.19 -18.25
N ALA A 338 20.32 10.27 -17.47
CA ALA A 338 21.55 10.52 -16.73
C ALA A 338 22.72 10.85 -17.68
N ASP A 339 22.91 10.11 -18.79
CA ASP A 339 23.92 10.43 -19.82
C ASP A 339 23.76 11.87 -20.34
N ARG A 340 22.55 12.23 -20.80
CA ARG A 340 22.28 13.57 -21.36
C ARG A 340 22.44 14.69 -20.33
N MET A 341 22.11 14.45 -19.07
CA MET A 341 22.37 15.40 -17.98
C MET A 341 23.86 15.48 -17.63
N HIS A 342 24.63 14.41 -17.80
CA HIS A 342 26.07 14.39 -17.56
C HIS A 342 26.80 15.18 -18.66
N GLU A 343 26.43 14.97 -19.94
CA GLU A 343 26.90 15.77 -21.07
C GLU A 343 26.50 17.27 -20.99
N ALA A 344 25.42 17.59 -20.27
CA ALA A 344 24.88 18.95 -20.16
C ALA A 344 25.67 19.84 -19.18
N GLN A 345 26.82 20.34 -19.63
CA GLN A 345 27.71 21.21 -18.87
C GLN A 345 27.17 22.65 -18.68
N THR A 346 26.19 22.85 -17.80
CA THR A 346 25.54 24.18 -17.55
C THR A 346 25.53 24.66 -16.10
N TYR A 347 26.19 23.96 -15.16
CA TYR A 347 26.05 24.17 -13.71
C TYR A 347 27.34 24.45 -12.92
N GLY A 348 28.43 24.79 -13.62
CA GLY A 348 29.75 24.93 -13.00
C GLY A 348 29.84 26.12 -12.05
N VAL A 349 30.44 25.89 -10.88
CA VAL A 349 30.73 26.90 -9.86
C VAL A 349 32.12 27.49 -10.08
N ASP A 350 32.28 28.83 -9.96
CA ASP A 350 33.62 29.44 -9.97
C ASP A 350 34.46 28.87 -8.82
N ARG A 351 35.64 28.38 -9.16
CA ARG A 351 36.61 27.75 -8.26
C ARG A 351 36.85 28.54 -6.96
N ARG A 352 36.76 29.87 -6.98
CA ARG A 352 36.90 30.74 -5.80
C ARG A 352 35.78 30.56 -4.77
N HIS A 353 34.56 30.24 -5.20
CA HIS A 353 33.47 29.89 -4.30
C HIS A 353 33.72 28.52 -3.66
N VAL A 354 34.18 27.54 -4.44
CA VAL A 354 34.54 26.19 -3.96
C VAL A 354 35.69 26.25 -2.95
N GLU A 355 36.81 26.89 -3.30
CA GLU A 355 37.98 27.06 -2.42
C GLU A 355 37.63 27.82 -1.13
N ARG A 356 36.74 28.83 -1.21
CA ARG A 356 36.27 29.57 -0.03
C ARG A 356 35.38 28.73 0.88
N ALA A 357 34.44 27.96 0.33
CA ALA A 357 33.57 27.08 1.12
C ALA A 357 34.36 25.95 1.80
N ILE A 358 35.32 25.35 1.08
CA ILE A 358 36.27 24.37 1.65
C ILE A 358 37.07 24.99 2.80
N ALA A 359 37.57 26.23 2.65
CA ALA A 359 38.32 26.91 3.70
C ALA A 359 37.46 27.31 4.92
N ALA A 360 36.20 27.69 4.70
CA ALA A 360 35.24 27.96 5.77
C ALA A 360 34.91 26.69 6.56
N GLN A 361 34.64 25.59 5.86
CA GLN A 361 34.34 24.30 6.47
C GLN A 361 35.56 23.70 7.20
N ASP A 362 36.76 23.85 6.66
CA ASP A 362 38.00 23.52 7.38
C ASP A 362 38.14 24.31 8.69
N ALA A 363 37.75 25.60 8.72
CA ALA A 363 37.78 26.39 9.95
C ALA A 363 36.71 25.93 10.97
N ALA A 364 35.50 25.61 10.52
CA ALA A 364 34.43 25.07 11.36
C ALA A 364 34.79 23.68 11.95
N ILE A 365 35.46 22.83 11.16
CA ILE A 365 35.98 21.53 11.61
C ILE A 365 37.04 21.72 12.71
N ARG A 366 38.02 22.62 12.53
CA ARG A 366 39.02 22.90 13.58
C ARG A 366 38.39 23.42 14.87
N GLN A 367 37.42 24.32 14.76
CA GLN A 367 36.74 24.91 15.91
C GLN A 367 35.88 23.89 16.67
N SER A 368 35.24 22.94 15.97
CA SER A 368 34.39 21.91 16.59
C SER A 368 35.18 20.70 17.11
N ALA A 369 36.27 20.31 16.44
CA ALA A 369 37.14 19.21 16.88
C ALA A 369 38.11 19.60 18.00
N GLY A 370 38.42 20.90 18.16
CA GLY A 370 39.45 21.39 19.07
C GLY A 370 40.89 21.13 18.61
N ASP A 371 41.07 20.56 17.41
CA ASP A 371 42.35 20.26 16.79
C ASP A 371 42.58 21.16 15.57
N LEU A 372 43.76 21.79 15.52
CA LEU A 372 44.19 22.65 14.40
C LEU A 372 44.51 21.85 13.13
N SER A 373 44.81 20.55 13.24
CA SER A 373 45.08 19.67 12.10
C SER A 373 43.81 19.19 11.39
N ALA A 374 42.69 19.10 12.13
CA ALA A 374 41.41 18.63 11.64
C ALA A 374 40.95 19.44 10.41
N ARG A 375 40.56 18.71 9.36
CA ARG A 375 40.21 19.27 8.04
C ARG A 375 39.38 18.28 7.23
N LEU A 376 38.67 18.76 6.20
CA LEU A 376 38.04 17.90 5.18
C LEU A 376 39.08 16.94 4.59
N SER A 377 38.73 15.67 4.42
CA SER A 377 39.62 14.70 3.78
C SER A 377 39.87 15.04 2.30
N ASP A 378 40.94 14.48 1.73
CA ASP A 378 41.28 14.73 0.33
C ASP A 378 40.36 13.96 -0.64
N GLU A 379 39.58 12.96 -0.18
CA GLU A 379 38.40 12.45 -0.89
C GLU A 379 37.18 13.38 -0.77
N GLN A 380 36.90 13.95 0.42
CA GLN A 380 35.80 14.92 0.59
C GLN A 380 35.99 16.17 -0.27
N ARG A 381 37.23 16.67 -0.40
CA ARG A 381 37.54 17.80 -1.31
C ARG A 381 37.23 17.46 -2.76
N ARG A 382 37.70 16.30 -3.24
CA ARG A 382 37.41 15.80 -4.60
C ARG A 382 35.92 15.58 -4.84
N ALA A 383 35.16 15.15 -3.82
CA ALA A 383 33.71 15.02 -3.91
C ALA A 383 33.00 16.39 -4.04
N ILE A 384 33.45 17.42 -3.30
CA ILE A 384 32.94 18.81 -3.48
C ILE A 384 33.26 19.29 -4.90
N GLU A 385 34.51 19.15 -5.35
CA GLU A 385 34.93 19.55 -6.70
C GLU A 385 34.12 18.83 -7.79
N HIS A 386 33.82 17.53 -7.62
CA HIS A 386 32.98 16.76 -8.53
C HIS A 386 31.53 17.27 -8.57
N ILE A 387 30.85 17.41 -7.42
CA ILE A 387 29.43 17.82 -7.43
C ILE A 387 29.22 19.31 -7.72
N THR A 388 30.22 20.16 -7.49
CA THR A 388 30.24 21.57 -7.94
C THR A 388 30.72 21.74 -9.40
N GLY A 389 31.01 20.62 -10.08
CA GLY A 389 31.29 20.53 -11.51
C GLY A 389 30.15 20.96 -12.42
N HIS A 390 30.43 20.98 -13.73
CA HIS A 390 29.58 21.62 -14.75
C HIS A 390 28.30 20.83 -15.08
N GLU A 391 28.26 19.55 -14.78
CA GLU A 391 27.29 18.55 -15.22
C GLU A 391 25.92 18.77 -14.56
N GLN A 392 24.81 18.50 -15.25
CA GLN A 392 23.46 18.54 -14.63
C GLN A 392 23.16 17.34 -13.74
N ILE A 393 23.95 16.26 -13.79
CA ILE A 393 23.88 15.17 -12.81
C ILE A 393 25.26 14.80 -12.28
N ALA A 394 25.34 14.55 -10.98
CA ALA A 394 26.53 14.04 -10.30
C ALA A 394 26.12 13.02 -9.21
N ALA A 395 27.02 12.10 -8.86
CA ALA A 395 26.78 11.05 -7.89
C ALA A 395 27.88 10.98 -6.83
N VAL A 396 27.50 10.69 -5.58
CA VAL A 396 28.42 10.41 -4.48
C VAL A 396 28.02 9.13 -3.77
N VAL A 397 28.85 8.10 -3.89
CA VAL A 397 28.79 6.89 -3.08
C VAL A 397 29.68 7.13 -1.87
N GLY A 398 29.19 6.88 -0.66
CA GLY A 398 30.02 7.08 0.54
C GLY A 398 29.60 6.22 1.71
N TYR A 399 30.58 5.51 2.27
CA TYR A 399 30.36 4.50 3.30
C TYR A 399 29.77 5.11 4.58
N ALA A 400 29.22 4.24 5.43
CA ALA A 400 28.55 4.58 6.66
C ALA A 400 29.49 5.24 7.70
N GLY A 401 29.69 6.55 7.58
CA GLY A 401 30.56 7.35 8.46
C GLY A 401 31.62 8.19 7.75
N ALA A 402 31.66 8.21 6.42
CA ALA A 402 32.65 8.98 5.64
C ALA A 402 32.36 10.50 5.52
N GLY A 403 31.41 11.04 6.30
CA GLY A 403 31.17 12.49 6.40
C GLY A 403 30.41 13.14 5.23
N LYS A 404 29.51 12.40 4.55
CA LYS A 404 28.70 12.90 3.41
C LYS A 404 28.03 14.26 3.67
N SER A 405 27.43 14.47 4.85
CA SER A 405 26.83 15.75 5.24
C SER A 405 27.83 16.90 5.33
N THR A 406 29.00 16.64 5.91
CA THR A 406 30.07 17.64 6.10
C THR A 406 30.62 18.13 4.76
N MET A 407 30.63 17.25 3.76
CA MET A 407 30.92 17.52 2.35
C MET A 407 29.80 18.34 1.71
N LEU A 408 28.53 17.94 1.88
CA LEU A 408 27.36 18.66 1.34
C LEU A 408 27.19 20.07 1.90
N ALA A 409 27.57 20.33 3.16
CA ALA A 409 27.54 21.67 3.75
C ALA A 409 28.42 22.67 2.97
N ALA A 410 29.64 22.26 2.60
CA ALA A 410 30.55 23.08 1.80
C ALA A 410 30.09 23.21 0.34
N ALA A 411 29.50 22.16 -0.23
CA ALA A 411 28.91 22.23 -1.57
C ALA A 411 27.71 23.20 -1.61
N ARG A 412 26.86 23.19 -0.58
CA ARG A 412 25.76 24.16 -0.41
C ARG A 412 26.27 25.60 -0.41
N GLU A 413 27.27 25.92 0.39
CA GLU A 413 27.87 27.27 0.41
C GLU A 413 28.47 27.67 -0.95
N ALA A 414 29.09 26.74 -1.66
CA ALA A 414 29.64 27.00 -3.00
C ALA A 414 28.55 27.28 -4.05
N TRP A 415 27.46 26.48 -4.05
CA TRP A 415 26.31 26.68 -4.95
C TRP A 415 25.53 27.97 -4.64
N GLU A 416 25.26 28.26 -3.36
CA GLU A 416 24.58 29.49 -2.94
C GLU A 416 25.40 30.74 -3.28
N ALA A 417 26.72 30.70 -3.05
CA ALA A 417 27.61 31.82 -3.39
C ALA A 417 27.72 32.06 -4.90
N GLN A 418 27.48 31.04 -5.73
CA GLN A 418 27.36 31.14 -7.18
C GLN A 418 25.99 31.69 -7.65
N GLY A 419 24.98 31.70 -6.76
CA GLY A 419 23.62 32.16 -7.04
C GLY A 419 22.60 31.06 -7.35
N TYR A 420 22.92 29.79 -7.11
CA TYR A 420 21.95 28.68 -7.21
C TYR A 420 21.09 28.57 -5.94
N THR A 421 19.89 28.01 -6.07
CA THR A 421 19.02 27.64 -4.94
C THR A 421 19.15 26.13 -4.68
N VAL A 422 19.54 25.74 -3.47
CA VAL A 422 19.76 24.33 -3.11
C VAL A 422 18.54 23.76 -2.39
N HIS A 423 18.04 22.62 -2.87
CA HIS A 423 16.89 21.90 -2.30
C HIS A 423 17.32 20.49 -1.94
N GLY A 424 16.93 20.00 -0.76
CA GLY A 424 17.22 18.66 -0.30
C GLY A 424 16.01 17.74 -0.38
N ALA A 425 16.25 16.46 -0.63
CA ALA A 425 15.24 15.43 -0.58
C ALA A 425 15.78 14.11 -0.03
N ALA A 426 14.93 13.34 0.62
CA ALA A 426 15.23 11.96 1.02
C ALA A 426 13.94 11.11 1.02
N LEU A 427 14.09 9.79 1.12
CA LEU A 427 12.93 8.88 1.17
C LEU A 427 12.12 9.04 2.46
N SER A 428 12.79 9.22 3.62
CA SER A 428 12.16 9.31 4.94
C SER A 428 12.24 10.72 5.53
N GLY A 429 11.33 11.03 6.46
CA GLY A 429 11.32 12.33 7.16
C GLY A 429 12.61 12.56 7.96
N LYS A 430 13.06 11.54 8.71
CA LYS A 430 14.28 11.55 9.51
C LYS A 430 15.56 11.73 8.67
N ALA A 431 15.59 11.20 7.45
CA ALA A 431 16.72 11.41 6.54
C ALA A 431 16.73 12.83 5.95
N ALA A 432 15.56 13.36 5.57
CA ALA A 432 15.45 14.75 5.09
C ALA A 432 15.81 15.77 6.19
N GLU A 433 15.32 15.54 7.42
CA GLU A 433 15.71 16.29 8.61
C GLU A 433 17.21 16.20 8.88
N GLY A 434 17.78 14.99 8.92
CA GLY A 434 19.21 14.79 9.15
C GLY A 434 20.07 15.50 8.11
N LEU A 435 19.66 15.49 6.83
CA LEU A 435 20.29 16.26 5.76
C LEU A 435 20.24 17.77 6.06
N GLU A 436 19.08 18.32 6.44
CA GLU A 436 18.93 19.76 6.75
C GLU A 436 19.75 20.18 7.98
N GLU A 437 19.71 19.42 9.07
CA GLU A 437 20.45 19.71 10.30
C GLU A 437 21.98 19.62 10.11
N SER A 438 22.46 18.68 9.29
CA SER A 438 23.89 18.40 9.14
C SER A 438 24.56 19.05 7.92
N SER A 439 23.78 19.64 7.00
CA SER A 439 24.32 20.38 5.82
C SER A 439 23.76 21.79 5.63
N GLY A 440 22.67 22.14 6.31
CA GLY A 440 21.93 23.40 6.10
C GLY A 440 21.04 23.44 4.86
N ILE A 441 20.92 22.34 4.11
CA ILE A 441 20.08 22.28 2.90
C ILE A 441 18.60 22.10 3.30
N GLN A 442 17.72 23.04 2.93
CA GLN A 442 16.28 22.92 3.18
C GLN A 442 15.69 21.67 2.51
N SER A 443 15.14 20.75 3.30
CA SER A 443 14.89 19.37 2.88
C SER A 443 13.45 18.90 3.10
N ARG A 444 12.96 17.99 2.24
CA ARG A 444 11.62 17.36 2.39
C ARG A 444 11.65 15.90 1.95
N THR A 445 10.58 15.14 2.24
CA THR A 445 10.44 13.80 1.67
C THR A 445 10.14 13.87 0.18
N LEU A 446 10.61 12.88 -0.60
CA LEU A 446 10.29 12.74 -2.02
C LEU A 446 8.78 12.80 -2.29
N ALA A 447 7.98 12.09 -1.48
CA ALA A 447 6.51 12.13 -1.57
C ALA A 447 5.92 13.53 -1.36
N SER A 448 6.58 14.41 -0.59
CA SER A 448 6.17 15.81 -0.44
C SER A 448 6.45 16.65 -1.69
N TYR A 449 7.53 16.37 -2.42
CA TYR A 449 7.79 16.99 -3.72
C TYR A 449 6.79 16.49 -4.78
N GLU A 450 6.58 15.18 -4.90
CA GLU A 450 5.62 14.60 -5.86
C GLU A 450 4.21 15.15 -5.67
N TYR A 451 3.72 15.24 -4.43
CA TYR A 451 2.42 15.84 -4.13
C TYR A 451 2.33 17.34 -4.50
N ARG A 452 3.41 18.10 -4.32
CA ARG A 452 3.43 19.54 -4.68
C ARG A 452 3.45 19.74 -6.19
N TRP A 453 4.23 18.95 -6.92
CA TRP A 453 4.31 19.00 -8.39
C TRP A 453 2.99 18.58 -9.05
N GLN A 454 2.29 17.58 -8.50
CA GLN A 454 0.92 17.21 -8.92
C GLN A 454 -0.13 18.31 -8.72
N ASN A 455 0.20 19.38 -7.99
CA ASN A 455 -0.66 20.53 -7.72
C ASN A 455 -0.07 21.85 -8.26
N ASP A 456 0.85 21.78 -9.25
CA ASP A 456 1.54 22.92 -9.88
C ASP A 456 2.25 23.87 -8.88
N ARG A 457 2.78 23.32 -7.78
CA ARG A 457 3.46 24.09 -6.72
C ARG A 457 4.91 23.67 -6.57
N GLY A 458 5.82 24.64 -6.53
CA GLY A 458 7.23 24.40 -6.19
C GLY A 458 7.96 23.46 -7.15
N THR A 459 7.68 23.58 -8.45
CA THR A 459 8.44 22.96 -9.55
C THR A 459 9.89 23.44 -9.57
N LEU A 460 10.81 22.60 -10.03
CA LEU A 460 12.21 22.97 -10.23
C LEU A 460 12.40 23.87 -11.48
N GLY A 461 13.55 24.52 -11.58
CA GLY A 461 13.99 25.33 -12.71
C GLY A 461 15.51 25.42 -12.84
N ARG A 462 15.97 26.15 -13.88
CA ARG A 462 17.39 26.27 -14.29
C ARG A 462 18.32 27.03 -13.32
N GLY A 463 17.84 27.34 -12.12
CA GLY A 463 18.63 27.90 -11.03
C GLY A 463 18.71 26.97 -9.81
N ASP A 464 18.06 25.81 -9.86
CA ASP A 464 17.96 24.88 -8.73
C ASP A 464 19.03 23.78 -8.80
N VAL A 465 19.53 23.40 -7.63
CA VAL A 465 20.30 22.18 -7.38
C VAL A 465 19.48 21.29 -6.44
N PHE A 466 19.14 20.08 -6.88
CA PHE A 466 18.29 19.13 -6.16
C PHE A 466 19.14 17.98 -5.62
N VAL A 467 19.49 18.04 -4.34
CA VAL A 467 20.29 17.02 -3.64
C VAL A 467 19.35 15.93 -3.11
N ILE A 468 19.57 14.68 -3.47
CA ILE A 468 18.85 13.52 -2.95
C ILE A 468 19.79 12.69 -2.08
N ASP A 469 19.53 12.58 -0.79
CA ASP A 469 20.31 11.75 0.15
C ASP A 469 19.62 10.41 0.47
N GLU A 470 20.42 9.44 0.94
CA GLU A 470 20.07 8.02 1.08
C GLU A 470 19.45 7.43 -0.22
N ALA A 471 19.97 7.87 -1.38
CA ALA A 471 19.44 7.55 -2.70
C ALA A 471 19.38 6.04 -3.03
N GLY A 472 20.20 5.21 -2.37
CA GLY A 472 20.16 3.74 -2.48
C GLY A 472 18.82 3.11 -2.05
N MET A 473 18.01 3.80 -1.25
CA MET A 473 16.69 3.34 -0.83
C MET A 473 15.57 3.57 -1.87
N ILE A 474 15.85 4.27 -2.98
CA ILE A 474 14.83 4.71 -3.94
C ILE A 474 14.72 3.70 -5.09
N GLY A 475 13.53 3.15 -5.33
CA GLY A 475 13.30 2.20 -6.44
C GLY A 475 13.16 2.88 -7.81
N SER A 476 13.45 2.13 -8.89
CA SER A 476 13.59 2.64 -10.27
C SER A 476 12.40 3.46 -10.74
N ARG A 477 11.18 3.02 -10.41
CA ARG A 477 9.92 3.71 -10.74
C ARG A 477 9.77 5.10 -10.10
N GLN A 478 10.42 5.36 -8.96
CA GLN A 478 10.38 6.67 -8.29
C GLN A 478 11.56 7.54 -8.72
N LEU A 479 12.79 7.03 -8.72
CA LEU A 479 13.97 7.85 -9.07
C LEU A 479 13.89 8.40 -10.50
N SER A 480 13.40 7.59 -11.46
CA SER A 480 13.15 8.02 -12.83
C SER A 480 12.22 9.24 -12.94
N ARG A 481 11.22 9.39 -12.06
CA ARG A 481 10.34 10.58 -12.06
C ARG A 481 11.09 11.84 -11.64
N PHE A 482 12.02 11.74 -10.70
CA PHE A 482 12.85 12.86 -10.25
C PHE A 482 13.92 13.24 -11.28
N VAL A 483 14.58 12.25 -11.89
CA VAL A 483 15.53 12.47 -13.00
C VAL A 483 14.82 13.13 -14.19
N ASN A 484 13.66 12.62 -14.61
CA ASN A 484 12.91 13.16 -15.74
C ASN A 484 12.38 14.59 -15.49
N GLU A 485 11.91 14.91 -14.28
CA GLU A 485 11.49 16.29 -13.94
C GLU A 485 12.70 17.22 -13.89
N ALA A 486 13.85 16.79 -13.34
CA ALA A 486 15.07 17.58 -13.35
C ALA A 486 15.57 17.86 -14.78
N GLU A 487 15.64 16.84 -15.64
CA GLU A 487 15.99 17.00 -17.06
C GLU A 487 15.02 17.95 -17.79
N ALA A 488 13.70 17.75 -17.62
CA ALA A 488 12.68 18.56 -18.30
C ALA A 488 12.68 20.03 -17.89
N ARG A 489 13.09 20.35 -16.65
CA ARG A 489 13.28 21.72 -16.17
C ARG A 489 14.68 22.27 -16.47
N GLY A 490 15.65 21.41 -16.75
CA GLY A 490 17.07 21.75 -16.82
C GLY A 490 17.63 22.14 -15.45
N ALA A 491 17.20 21.45 -14.39
CA ALA A 491 17.72 21.58 -13.02
C ALA A 491 18.90 20.62 -12.79
N LYS A 492 19.85 20.96 -11.91
CA LYS A 492 20.89 20.01 -11.50
C LYS A 492 20.34 19.04 -10.45
N ILE A 493 20.71 17.77 -10.55
CA ILE A 493 20.40 16.73 -9.56
C ILE A 493 21.69 16.11 -9.03
N VAL A 494 21.79 15.93 -7.72
CA VAL A 494 22.97 15.35 -7.06
C VAL A 494 22.51 14.17 -6.22
N LEU A 495 22.92 12.96 -6.60
CA LEU A 495 22.52 11.73 -5.93
C LEU A 495 23.58 11.34 -4.90
N VAL A 496 23.20 11.25 -3.63
CA VAL A 496 24.08 10.94 -2.51
C VAL A 496 23.53 9.72 -1.79
N GLY A 497 24.40 8.76 -1.46
CA GLY A 497 23.95 7.53 -0.83
C GLY A 497 25.04 6.54 -0.51
N ASP A 498 24.62 5.30 -0.36
CA ASP A 498 25.42 4.12 -0.10
C ASP A 498 24.56 2.95 -0.60
N HIS A 499 25.00 2.27 -1.66
CA HIS A 499 24.20 1.19 -2.25
C HIS A 499 24.34 -0.14 -1.51
N GLU A 500 25.25 -0.26 -0.53
CA GLU A 500 25.35 -1.46 0.32
C GLU A 500 24.58 -1.33 1.63
N GLN A 501 24.11 -0.13 2.02
CA GLN A 501 23.09 -0.01 3.07
C GLN A 501 21.71 -0.53 2.58
N LEU A 502 20.63 -0.26 3.33
CA LEU A 502 19.35 -0.93 3.13
C LEU A 502 18.79 -0.67 1.71
N GLN A 503 18.52 -1.77 1.01
CA GLN A 503 18.04 -1.76 -0.37
C GLN A 503 16.68 -1.09 -0.51
N ALA A 504 16.41 -0.57 -1.71
CA ALA A 504 15.13 0.05 -2.02
C ALA A 504 13.94 -0.88 -1.77
N ILE A 505 12.86 -0.35 -1.18
CA ILE A 505 11.63 -1.12 -0.92
C ILE A 505 10.98 -1.52 -2.26
N GLY A 506 10.88 -0.57 -3.21
CA GLY A 506 10.40 -0.82 -4.57
C GLY A 506 11.41 -1.57 -5.45
N ALA A 507 10.99 -1.94 -6.65
CA ALA A 507 11.83 -2.62 -7.65
C ALA A 507 13.12 -1.84 -8.03
N GLY A 508 14.22 -2.59 -8.18
CA GLY A 508 15.52 -2.14 -8.71
C GLY A 508 16.44 -1.41 -7.73
N ALA A 509 17.71 -1.24 -8.12
CA ALA A 509 18.73 -0.44 -7.43
C ALA A 509 19.25 0.71 -8.32
N PRO A 510 18.39 1.67 -8.72
CA PRO A 510 18.68 2.64 -9.77
C PRO A 510 19.81 3.63 -9.42
N PHE A 511 20.04 3.91 -8.13
CA PHE A 511 21.15 4.76 -7.69
C PHE A 511 22.51 4.14 -8.03
N ARG A 512 22.69 2.83 -7.79
CA ARG A 512 23.91 2.10 -8.15
C ARG A 512 24.15 2.19 -9.66
N ALA A 513 23.16 1.81 -10.46
CA ALA A 513 23.30 1.80 -11.92
C ALA A 513 23.61 3.19 -12.50
N ILE A 514 23.01 4.28 -11.97
CA ILE A 514 23.38 5.64 -12.38
C ILE A 514 24.83 5.97 -11.98
N ALA A 515 25.24 5.67 -10.75
CA ALA A 515 26.58 5.97 -10.23
C ALA A 515 27.69 5.15 -10.91
N GLU A 516 27.40 3.94 -11.37
CA GLU A 516 28.28 3.14 -12.23
C GLU A 516 28.38 3.76 -13.64
N GLN A 517 27.27 4.26 -14.18
CA GLN A 517 27.17 4.74 -15.56
C GLN A 517 27.77 6.14 -15.80
N ILE A 518 27.47 7.13 -14.96
CA ILE A 518 28.00 8.51 -15.10
C ILE A 518 29.31 8.72 -14.33
N GLY A 519 29.80 7.67 -13.65
CA GLY A 519 30.82 7.77 -12.61
C GLY A 519 30.30 8.42 -11.33
N HIS A 520 31.13 8.43 -10.29
CA HIS A 520 30.81 9.04 -9.01
C HIS A 520 32.09 9.45 -8.26
N ALA A 521 31.94 10.34 -7.27
CA ALA A 521 32.94 10.48 -6.23
C ALA A 521 32.70 9.43 -5.13
N GLU A 522 33.74 8.67 -4.77
CA GLU A 522 33.68 7.73 -3.65
C GLU A 522 34.20 8.39 -2.36
N LEU A 523 33.51 8.15 -1.24
CA LEU A 523 33.93 8.52 0.11
C LEU A 523 34.10 7.25 0.97
N SER A 524 35.34 6.77 1.02
CA SER A 524 35.78 5.52 1.62
C SER A 524 36.34 5.66 3.05
N GLU A 525 36.76 6.87 3.44
CA GLU A 525 37.48 7.13 4.69
C GLU A 525 36.49 7.19 5.88
N ILE A 526 36.14 6.03 6.43
CA ILE A 526 35.19 5.94 7.55
C ILE A 526 35.77 6.59 8.82
N ARG A 527 35.31 7.80 9.14
CA ARG A 527 35.75 8.57 10.33
C ARG A 527 34.89 8.38 11.59
N ARG A 528 33.87 7.53 11.54
CA ARG A 528 32.97 7.25 12.68
C ARG A 528 33.66 6.40 13.78
N GLN A 529 34.37 5.35 13.38
CA GLN A 529 35.03 4.41 14.28
C GLN A 529 36.35 4.98 14.82
N ARG A 530 36.49 4.97 16.16
CA ARG A 530 37.68 5.46 16.88
C ARG A 530 38.83 4.46 16.90
N VAL A 531 38.57 3.17 16.67
CA VAL A 531 39.57 2.09 16.70
C VAL A 531 39.81 1.60 15.27
N ASP A 532 41.07 1.33 14.93
CA ASP A 532 41.47 1.08 13.53
C ASP A 532 40.91 -0.24 12.98
N TRP A 533 40.97 -1.34 13.74
CA TRP A 533 40.38 -2.62 13.32
C TRP A 533 38.85 -2.54 13.13
N GLN A 534 38.16 -1.72 13.95
CA GLN A 534 36.71 -1.50 13.79
C GLN A 534 36.41 -0.73 12.50
N ARG A 535 37.32 0.14 12.06
CA ARG A 535 37.24 0.87 10.80
C ARG A 535 37.50 -0.05 9.61
N GLU A 536 38.53 -0.88 9.68
CA GLU A 536 38.85 -1.91 8.68
C GLU A 536 37.67 -2.87 8.49
N ALA A 537 37.16 -3.47 9.58
CA ALA A 537 35.96 -4.31 9.52
C ALA A 537 34.71 -3.58 9.01
N SER A 538 34.61 -2.25 9.23
CA SER A 538 33.52 -1.44 8.65
C SER A 538 33.66 -1.22 7.14
N VAL A 539 34.89 -1.19 6.61
CA VAL A 539 35.18 -1.21 5.17
C VAL A 539 34.94 -2.62 4.59
N ASP A 540 35.27 -3.67 5.35
CA ASP A 540 35.00 -5.06 4.93
C ASP A 540 33.49 -5.29 4.76
N PHE A 541 32.67 -4.88 5.73
CA PHE A 541 31.21 -4.87 5.58
C PHE A 541 30.72 -4.02 4.39
N ALA A 542 31.33 -2.87 4.12
CA ALA A 542 30.96 -1.99 3.00
C ALA A 542 31.39 -2.54 1.62
N THR A 543 32.38 -3.44 1.57
CA THR A 543 32.96 -4.00 0.32
C THR A 543 32.56 -5.47 0.10
N HIS A 544 31.36 -5.83 0.56
CA HIS A 544 30.75 -7.17 0.56
C HIS A 544 31.50 -8.27 1.34
N ARG A 545 32.67 -7.97 1.93
CA ARG A 545 33.52 -8.89 2.72
C ARG A 545 32.99 -9.05 4.15
N THR A 546 31.73 -9.49 4.22
CA THR A 546 30.96 -9.61 5.47
C THR A 546 31.47 -10.74 6.36
N ALA A 547 32.05 -11.80 5.80
CA ALA A 547 32.69 -12.87 6.56
C ALA A 547 33.96 -12.36 7.27
N GLU A 548 34.80 -11.61 6.57
CA GLU A 548 36.00 -10.99 7.14
C GLU A 548 35.64 -9.95 8.22
N GLY A 549 34.62 -9.13 7.96
CA GLY A 549 34.05 -8.21 8.95
C GLY A 549 33.53 -8.94 10.20
N LEU A 550 32.77 -10.03 10.05
CA LEU A 550 32.31 -10.83 11.20
C LEU A 550 33.47 -11.50 11.94
N ALA A 551 34.45 -12.05 11.22
CA ALA A 551 35.64 -12.68 11.79
C ALA A 551 36.44 -11.69 12.66
N ALA A 552 36.62 -10.43 12.21
CA ALA A 552 37.28 -9.40 13.01
C ALA A 552 36.57 -9.17 14.37
N TYR A 553 35.24 -9.08 14.39
CA TYR A 553 34.48 -8.94 15.64
C TYR A 553 34.52 -10.22 16.50
N ARG A 554 34.52 -11.41 15.89
CA ARG A 554 34.66 -12.69 16.60
C ARG A 554 36.03 -12.80 17.27
N ASP A 555 37.09 -12.49 16.55
CA ASP A 555 38.48 -12.64 16.98
C ASP A 555 38.85 -11.59 18.05
N HIS A 556 38.17 -10.44 18.08
CA HIS A 556 38.18 -9.48 19.19
C HIS A 556 37.22 -9.83 20.36
N GLY A 557 36.41 -10.88 20.24
CA GLY A 557 35.51 -11.37 21.30
C GLY A 557 34.20 -10.61 21.44
N ASP A 558 33.82 -9.80 20.45
CA ASP A 558 32.57 -9.02 20.40
C ASP A 558 31.41 -9.79 19.69
N ILE A 559 31.59 -11.06 19.32
CA ILE A 559 30.49 -11.97 18.92
C ILE A 559 30.19 -12.98 20.03
N ARG A 560 28.90 -13.11 20.38
CA ARG A 560 28.37 -14.00 21.43
C ARG A 560 27.42 -15.05 20.83
N LEU A 561 27.70 -16.33 21.07
CA LEU A 561 26.92 -17.48 20.60
C LEU A 561 26.35 -18.27 21.77
N SER A 562 25.30 -17.74 22.39
CA SER A 562 24.60 -18.35 23.53
C SER A 562 23.81 -19.61 23.09
N THR A 563 23.53 -20.54 24.01
CA THR A 563 22.84 -21.80 23.64
C THR A 563 21.46 -21.54 23.04
N THR A 564 20.66 -20.68 23.69
CA THR A 564 19.36 -20.26 23.18
C THR A 564 19.31 -18.78 22.85
N ARG A 565 18.34 -18.44 22.02
CA ARG A 565 17.88 -17.08 21.72
C ARG A 565 17.47 -16.25 22.94
N GLU A 566 17.10 -16.90 24.05
CA GLU A 566 16.76 -16.26 25.32
C GLU A 566 18.01 -15.92 26.14
N ASP A 567 19.00 -16.82 26.18
CA ASP A 567 20.30 -16.57 26.81
C ASP A 567 21.00 -15.37 26.15
N ALA A 568 20.98 -15.30 24.81
CA ALA A 568 21.54 -14.20 24.03
C ALA A 568 20.87 -12.85 24.35
N ARG A 569 19.56 -12.85 24.62
CA ARG A 569 18.83 -11.66 25.10
C ARG A 569 19.30 -11.25 26.50
N GLY A 570 19.54 -12.22 27.39
CA GLY A 570 20.10 -11.98 28.73
C GLY A 570 21.55 -11.47 28.71
N GLU A 571 22.35 -11.85 27.71
CA GLU A 571 23.66 -11.26 27.46
C GLU A 571 23.56 -9.81 26.98
N ILE A 572 22.67 -9.49 26.02
CA ILE A 572 22.41 -8.09 25.61
C ILE A 572 22.05 -7.20 26.81
N VAL A 573 21.15 -7.67 27.70
CA VAL A 573 20.72 -6.90 28.88
C VAL A 573 21.88 -6.62 29.83
N ARG A 574 22.70 -7.63 30.14
CA ARG A 574 23.86 -7.49 31.03
C ARG A 574 24.91 -6.54 30.47
N ASP A 575 25.31 -6.73 29.23
CA ASP A 575 26.39 -5.95 28.62
C ASP A 575 25.92 -4.52 28.28
N TYR A 576 24.65 -4.30 27.95
CA TYR A 576 24.05 -2.95 27.80
C TYR A 576 24.08 -2.15 29.12
N LEU A 577 23.78 -2.82 30.24
CA LEU A 577 23.75 -2.18 31.55
C LEU A 577 25.16 -1.96 32.12
N ALA A 578 26.06 -2.94 32.02
CA ALA A 578 27.47 -2.72 32.36
C ALA A 578 28.06 -1.53 31.58
N ASP A 579 27.73 -1.39 30.29
CA ASP A 579 28.13 -0.25 29.47
C ASP A 579 27.56 1.10 29.95
N ARG A 580 26.31 1.11 30.43
CA ARG A 580 25.65 2.27 31.04
C ARG A 580 26.28 2.64 32.37
N ASP A 581 26.64 1.65 33.18
CA ASP A 581 27.19 1.85 34.53
C ASP A 581 28.65 2.34 34.45
N GLU A 582 29.44 1.82 33.50
CA GLU A 582 30.79 2.31 33.20
C GLU A 582 30.80 3.72 32.60
N ARG A 583 29.86 3.98 31.69
CA ARG A 583 29.86 5.16 30.80
C ARG A 583 28.45 5.76 30.75
N PRO A 584 27.94 6.36 31.85
CA PRO A 584 26.60 6.96 31.87
C PRO A 584 26.43 8.00 30.77
N GLU A 585 27.48 8.81 30.52
CA GLU A 585 27.53 9.80 29.45
C GLU A 585 27.86 9.24 28.04
N GLY A 586 27.70 7.93 27.84
CA GLY A 586 27.88 7.27 26.55
C GLY A 586 26.55 7.08 25.82
N THR A 587 26.52 7.27 24.50
CA THR A 587 25.32 7.00 23.69
C THR A 587 25.26 5.52 23.29
N ARG A 588 24.11 4.87 23.53
CA ARG A 588 23.93 3.43 23.30
C ARG A 588 22.55 3.07 22.77
N VAL A 589 22.48 2.00 21.99
CA VAL A 589 21.21 1.42 21.52
C VAL A 589 21.35 -0.09 21.29
N ALA A 590 20.33 -0.85 21.67
CA ALA A 590 20.18 -2.24 21.24
C ALA A 590 19.40 -2.31 19.90
N MET A 591 19.79 -3.21 19.02
CA MET A 591 19.22 -3.32 17.68
C MET A 591 18.84 -4.76 17.34
N ALA A 592 17.67 -4.94 16.72
CA ALA A 592 17.25 -6.23 16.18
C ALA A 592 16.53 -6.04 14.84
N HIS A 593 16.44 -7.09 14.04
CA HIS A 593 15.62 -7.06 12.82
C HIS A 593 14.12 -7.08 13.17
N ARG A 594 13.70 -8.00 14.03
CA ARG A 594 12.29 -8.25 14.37
C ARG A 594 11.83 -7.36 15.53
N ARG A 595 10.69 -6.66 15.41
CA ARG A 595 10.19 -5.83 16.56
C ARG A 595 9.80 -6.66 17.80
N ALA A 596 9.50 -7.94 17.64
CA ALA A 596 9.28 -8.85 18.77
C ALA A 596 10.51 -8.91 19.70
N ASP A 597 11.71 -8.89 19.10
CA ASP A 597 12.98 -8.91 19.80
C ASP A 597 13.27 -7.54 20.43
N VAL A 598 12.99 -6.45 19.68
CA VAL A 598 13.06 -5.07 20.19
C VAL A 598 12.22 -4.90 21.45
N ARG A 599 10.96 -5.37 21.45
CA ARG A 599 10.09 -5.31 22.62
C ARG A 599 10.65 -6.15 23.77
N ALA A 600 11.02 -7.41 23.52
CA ALA A 600 11.57 -8.29 24.56
C ALA A 600 12.91 -7.78 25.16
N ILE A 601 13.73 -7.05 24.40
CA ILE A 601 14.96 -6.40 24.90
C ILE A 601 14.61 -5.15 25.73
N ASN A 602 13.70 -4.29 25.25
CA ASN A 602 13.19 -3.15 26.01
C ASN A 602 12.63 -3.59 27.37
N ASP A 603 11.71 -4.56 27.37
CA ASP A 603 11.05 -5.09 28.56
C ASP A 603 12.09 -5.63 29.57
N ALA A 604 13.11 -6.36 29.09
CA ALA A 604 14.11 -6.98 29.94
C ALA A 604 15.16 -6.00 30.50
N ILE A 605 15.62 -5.02 29.70
CA ILE A 605 16.50 -3.93 30.19
C ILE A 605 15.77 -3.13 31.28
N ARG A 606 14.49 -2.82 31.04
CA ARG A 606 13.66 -2.06 31.97
C ARG A 606 13.38 -2.81 33.28
N ALA A 607 13.10 -4.12 33.20
CA ALA A 607 12.88 -4.95 34.38
C ALA A 607 14.11 -5.00 35.31
N GLU A 608 15.30 -5.24 34.75
CA GLU A 608 16.57 -5.27 35.51
C GLU A 608 16.90 -3.89 36.13
N LEU A 609 16.66 -2.77 35.43
CA LEU A 609 16.78 -1.42 36.01
C LEU A 609 15.84 -1.21 37.21
N GLN A 610 14.65 -1.82 37.20
CA GLN A 610 13.72 -1.79 38.33
C GLN A 610 14.13 -2.72 39.49
N ASP A 611 14.70 -3.89 39.21
CA ASP A 611 15.23 -4.79 40.25
C ASP A 611 16.48 -4.23 40.94
N ARG A 612 17.26 -3.39 40.25
CA ARG A 612 18.34 -2.58 40.84
C ARG A 612 17.84 -1.37 41.64
N GLY A 613 16.57 -1.01 41.53
CA GLY A 613 15.99 0.20 42.14
C GLY A 613 16.43 1.51 41.47
N GLU A 614 17.05 1.45 40.28
CA GLU A 614 17.45 2.63 39.51
C GLU A 614 16.29 3.24 38.71
N LEU A 615 15.27 2.43 38.43
CA LEU A 615 14.01 2.85 37.82
C LEU A 615 12.87 2.55 38.79
N ALA A 616 11.94 3.49 38.95
CA ALA A 616 10.78 3.29 39.81
C ALA A 616 9.88 2.15 39.29
N ARG A 617 9.27 1.40 40.21
CA ARG A 617 8.10 0.54 39.96
C ARG A 617 6.82 1.30 40.31
N SER A 618 5.70 1.01 39.64
CA SER A 618 4.39 1.43 40.13
C SER A 618 4.16 0.88 41.54
N HIS A 619 3.93 1.78 42.49
CA HIS A 619 3.58 1.41 43.85
C HIS A 619 2.09 1.04 43.91
N GLY A 620 1.72 0.17 44.84
CA GLY A 620 0.31 -0.09 45.13
C GLY A 620 -0.39 1.17 45.66
N PRO A 621 -1.72 1.30 45.52
CA PRO A 621 -2.45 2.49 45.96
C PRO A 621 -2.37 2.64 47.49
N GLY A 622 -1.47 3.49 47.97
CA GLY A 622 -1.25 3.74 49.40
C GLY A 622 0.01 4.53 49.77
N GLU A 623 1.06 4.53 48.94
CA GLU A 623 2.35 5.14 49.28
C GLU A 623 2.84 6.17 48.24
N GLY A 624 2.98 7.44 48.67
CA GLY A 624 3.83 8.45 48.03
C GLY A 624 3.38 9.02 46.67
N GLU A 625 2.51 10.04 46.68
CA GLU A 625 2.29 10.87 45.49
C GLU A 625 3.59 11.61 45.07
N ASN A 626 3.94 11.54 43.78
CA ASN A 626 4.97 12.31 43.03
C ASN A 626 6.36 11.70 42.73
N THR A 627 6.67 10.43 43.03
CA THR A 627 7.95 9.81 42.58
C THR A 627 7.85 8.38 42.02
N GLY A 628 6.63 7.90 41.71
CA GLY A 628 6.40 6.57 41.14
C GLY A 628 6.47 6.51 39.61
N ALA A 629 6.54 5.31 39.07
CA ALA A 629 6.27 5.06 37.65
C ALA A 629 4.76 5.13 37.37
N LEU A 630 4.36 5.66 36.20
CA LEU A 630 2.97 5.81 35.80
C LEU A 630 2.67 5.01 34.53
N THR A 631 1.50 4.36 34.51
CA THR A 631 1.01 3.66 33.32
C THR A 631 0.25 4.63 32.42
N PHE A 632 0.71 4.78 31.19
CA PHE A 632 0.06 5.56 30.15
C PHE A 632 -0.23 4.70 28.93
N GLN A 633 -1.20 5.14 28.14
CA GLN A 633 -0.89 5.64 26.81
C GLN A 633 -0.37 4.63 25.77
N THR A 634 0.13 5.20 24.68
CA THR A 634 0.65 4.54 23.49
C THR A 634 -0.33 3.96 22.46
N ASN A 635 0.12 3.85 21.21
CA ASN A 635 -0.55 3.19 20.09
C ASN A 635 -0.41 1.65 20.17
N ASP A 636 0.68 1.16 20.77
CA ASP A 636 1.02 -0.27 20.90
C ASP A 636 0.51 -0.86 22.25
N GLY A 637 -0.55 -0.28 22.80
CA GLY A 637 -1.16 -0.61 24.11
C GLY A 637 -0.39 -0.05 25.31
N LYS A 638 -0.99 -0.12 26.51
CA LYS A 638 -0.43 0.48 27.74
C LYS A 638 1.07 0.21 27.93
N ARG A 639 1.79 1.24 28.40
CA ARG A 639 3.17 1.17 28.89
C ARG A 639 3.30 1.85 30.24
N GLU A 640 4.11 1.26 31.10
CA GLU A 640 4.62 1.95 32.28
C GLU A 640 5.83 2.80 31.86
N PHE A 641 5.83 4.08 32.21
CA PHE A 641 6.96 4.99 32.07
C PHE A 641 7.32 5.58 33.43
N ALA A 642 8.61 5.69 33.70
CA ALA A 642 9.17 6.17 34.97
C ALA A 642 10.18 7.31 34.72
N PRO A 643 10.52 8.13 35.74
CA PRO A 643 11.72 8.97 35.69
C PRO A 643 12.94 8.12 35.32
N GLY A 644 13.72 8.55 34.32
CA GLY A 644 14.85 7.81 33.78
C GLY A 644 14.54 6.83 32.64
N ASP A 645 13.27 6.59 32.28
CA ASP A 645 12.95 5.70 31.16
C ASP A 645 13.47 6.23 29.81
N ARG A 646 14.07 5.35 29.01
CA ARG A 646 14.44 5.68 27.62
C ARG A 646 13.22 5.50 26.71
N ILE A 647 12.94 6.48 25.85
CA ILE A 647 11.76 6.50 24.99
C ILE A 647 12.10 6.72 23.51
N VAL A 648 11.22 6.24 22.63
CA VAL A 648 11.28 6.47 21.17
C VAL A 648 9.94 7.00 20.66
N PHE A 649 10.00 8.07 19.86
CA PHE A 649 8.85 8.65 19.18
C PHE A 649 8.56 7.89 17.88
N LEU A 650 7.28 7.70 17.55
CA LEU A 650 6.81 6.82 16.46
C LEU A 650 6.05 7.56 15.35
N GLU A 651 5.56 8.78 15.60
CA GLU A 651 4.91 9.64 14.60
C GLU A 651 5.42 11.08 14.69
N ASN A 652 5.15 11.88 13.65
CA ASN A 652 5.58 13.28 13.59
C ASN A 652 4.48 14.19 14.16
N ASN A 653 4.77 14.95 15.20
CA ASN A 653 3.91 16.03 15.71
C ASN A 653 4.71 17.35 15.72
N ARG A 654 4.20 18.35 15.00
CA ARG A 654 4.88 19.64 14.82
C ARG A 654 4.79 20.55 16.05
N ASP A 655 3.71 20.45 16.79
CA ASP A 655 3.39 21.34 17.91
C ASP A 655 4.20 20.93 19.17
N LEU A 656 4.56 19.64 19.26
CA LEU A 656 5.50 19.09 20.25
C LEU A 656 6.96 19.04 19.75
N GLY A 657 7.22 19.37 18.48
CA GLY A 657 8.55 19.26 17.84
C GLY A 657 9.04 17.82 17.54
N VAL A 658 8.33 16.78 18.00
CA VAL A 658 8.76 15.37 17.94
C VAL A 658 8.53 14.68 16.60
N LYS A 659 9.39 13.72 16.28
CA LYS A 659 9.47 13.08 14.95
C LYS A 659 9.72 11.57 15.06
N ASN A 660 9.23 10.79 14.10
CA ASN A 660 9.32 9.34 14.09
C ASN A 660 10.78 8.85 14.05
N GLY A 661 11.20 8.12 15.08
CA GLY A 661 12.57 7.62 15.25
C GLY A 661 13.50 8.58 15.98
N MET A 662 12.98 9.66 16.57
CA MET A 662 13.65 10.48 17.59
C MET A 662 13.66 9.74 18.93
N LEU A 663 14.72 9.93 19.71
CA LEU A 663 14.90 9.36 21.05
C LEU A 663 14.90 10.46 22.12
N GLY A 664 14.58 10.09 23.34
CA GLY A 664 14.67 10.94 24.52
C GLY A 664 14.72 10.14 25.81
N THR A 665 14.86 10.84 26.92
CA THR A 665 14.84 10.25 28.28
C THR A 665 13.79 10.98 29.11
N VAL A 666 12.96 10.22 29.82
CA VAL A 666 11.93 10.78 30.70
C VAL A 666 12.59 11.46 31.90
N GLU A 667 12.35 12.75 32.10
CA GLU A 667 12.76 13.47 33.30
C GLU A 667 11.84 13.14 34.47
N HIS A 668 10.54 13.24 34.23
CA HIS A 668 9.49 12.95 35.20
C HIS A 668 8.16 12.62 34.50
N VAL A 669 7.28 11.94 35.22
CA VAL A 669 5.94 11.56 34.76
C VAL A 669 4.89 12.18 35.67
N GLU A 670 3.80 12.66 35.07
CA GLU A 670 2.66 13.24 35.78
C GLU A 670 1.35 12.66 35.22
N ALA A 671 0.23 12.86 35.93
CA ALA A 671 -1.08 12.48 35.41
C ALA A 671 -1.34 13.17 34.05
N GLY A 672 -1.53 12.38 32.99
CA GLY A 672 -1.82 12.86 31.63
C GLY A 672 -0.61 13.36 30.81
N ARG A 673 0.60 13.50 31.39
CA ARG A 673 1.78 13.91 30.61
C ARG A 673 3.08 13.21 31.01
N ILE A 674 3.96 13.04 30.02
CA ILE A 674 5.36 12.67 30.22
C ILE A 674 6.19 13.92 29.94
N VAL A 675 7.07 14.31 30.86
CA VAL A 675 8.08 15.33 30.59
C VAL A 675 9.39 14.61 30.28
N ALA A 676 9.90 14.81 29.07
CA ALA A 676 11.07 14.12 28.56
C ALA A 676 12.05 15.09 27.92
N GLN A 677 13.34 14.87 28.17
CA GLN A 677 14.40 15.56 27.45
C GLN A 677 14.68 14.85 26.13
N LEU A 678 14.66 15.60 25.04
CA LEU A 678 15.07 15.10 23.73
C LEU A 678 16.60 14.94 23.64
N ASP A 679 17.04 13.98 22.83
CA ASP A 679 18.45 13.89 22.45
C ASP A 679 18.86 15.12 21.63
N GLY A 680 19.83 15.90 22.13
CA GLY A 680 20.47 16.94 21.32
C GLY A 680 21.42 16.35 20.25
N PRO A 681 21.94 17.17 19.32
CA PRO A 681 22.93 16.73 18.33
C PRO A 681 24.23 16.28 19.04
N GLY A 682 24.35 14.97 19.22
CA GLY A 682 25.31 14.33 20.12
C GLY A 682 24.74 13.10 20.84
N GLY A 683 23.41 13.01 20.99
CA GLY A 683 22.69 11.87 21.55
C GLY A 683 22.43 11.94 23.07
N GLN A 684 22.51 13.13 23.67
CA GLN A 684 22.33 13.34 25.11
C GLN A 684 21.76 14.72 25.47
N GLY A 685 20.98 14.78 26.56
CA GLY A 685 21.15 15.70 27.70
C GLY A 685 21.13 17.23 27.49
N ARG A 686 20.95 17.71 26.26
CA ARG A 686 20.99 19.13 25.87
C ARG A 686 19.91 19.50 24.85
N GLY A 687 19.03 18.57 24.48
CA GLY A 687 17.81 18.92 23.75
C GLY A 687 16.81 19.61 24.69
N ASP A 688 15.81 20.25 24.09
CA ASP A 688 14.74 20.89 24.83
C ASP A 688 13.93 19.84 25.63
N SER A 689 13.58 20.18 26.87
CA SER A 689 12.65 19.42 27.70
C SER A 689 11.22 19.66 27.20
N ILE A 690 10.55 18.61 26.73
CA ILE A 690 9.20 18.68 26.18
C ILE A 690 8.18 18.06 27.12
N SER A 691 7.01 18.69 27.21
CA SER A 691 5.82 18.13 27.85
C SER A 691 4.97 17.42 26.79
N VAL A 692 4.96 16.08 26.80
CA VAL A 692 4.15 15.25 25.91
C VAL A 692 2.78 15.01 26.55
N PRO A 693 1.68 15.63 26.08
CA PRO A 693 0.32 15.28 26.52
C PRO A 693 -0.03 13.90 25.98
N MET A 694 -0.18 12.93 26.87
CA MET A 694 -0.36 11.51 26.51
C MET A 694 -1.78 11.18 26.03
N ASP A 695 -2.72 12.10 26.22
CA ASP A 695 -4.06 12.02 25.63
C ASP A 695 -4.01 12.25 24.11
N ASP A 696 -3.33 13.31 23.67
CA ASP A 696 -3.22 13.75 22.26
C ASP A 696 -2.09 13.03 21.50
N TYR A 697 -0.95 12.75 22.13
CA TYR A 697 0.20 12.10 21.49
C TYR A 697 0.45 10.72 22.09
N ARG A 698 0.02 9.69 21.34
CA ARG A 698 0.12 8.28 21.70
C ARG A 698 1.20 7.53 20.90
N ALA A 699 1.97 8.20 20.05
CA ALA A 699 2.96 7.55 19.21
C ALA A 699 4.34 7.43 19.90
N ILE A 700 4.43 6.68 21.00
CA ILE A 700 5.63 6.55 21.84
C ILE A 700 5.76 5.12 22.40
N ASP A 701 6.96 4.56 22.45
CA ASP A 701 7.26 3.28 23.13
C ASP A 701 8.65 3.36 23.80
N HIS A 702 9.12 2.32 24.48
CA HIS A 702 10.47 2.30 25.07
C HIS A 702 11.59 2.34 24.02
N GLY A 703 12.69 3.02 24.33
CA GLY A 703 13.76 3.38 23.40
C GLY A 703 15.15 2.79 23.70
N TYR A 704 15.27 1.84 24.63
CA TYR A 704 16.55 1.15 24.90
C TYR A 704 16.99 0.31 23.69
N ALA A 705 16.00 -0.34 23.06
CA ALA A 705 16.12 -1.10 21.84
C ALA A 705 15.26 -0.50 20.71
N THR A 706 15.72 -0.63 19.46
CA THR A 706 14.99 -0.22 18.25
C THR A 706 15.28 -1.15 17.07
N THR A 707 14.53 -1.06 15.96
CA THR A 707 14.83 -1.88 14.78
C THR A 707 16.05 -1.37 14.02
N ILE A 708 16.81 -2.27 13.37
CA ILE A 708 17.95 -1.90 12.49
C ILE A 708 17.52 -0.81 11.47
N HIS A 709 16.35 -0.97 10.86
CA HIS A 709 15.73 0.00 9.95
C HIS A 709 15.54 1.42 10.54
N LYS A 710 15.19 1.57 11.82
CA LYS A 710 15.04 2.89 12.49
C LYS A 710 16.39 3.57 12.82
N ASN A 711 17.49 2.83 12.69
CA ASN A 711 18.86 3.28 12.95
C ASN A 711 19.68 3.59 11.68
N GLN A 712 19.10 3.49 10.48
CA GLN A 712 19.73 4.08 9.29
C GLN A 712 19.94 5.59 9.52
N GLY A 713 21.09 6.11 9.07
CA GLY A 713 21.59 7.45 9.41
C GLY A 713 22.08 7.65 10.85
N ALA A 714 21.61 6.88 11.83
CA ALA A 714 21.97 7.07 13.25
C ALA A 714 23.45 6.79 13.54
N THR A 715 23.97 7.37 14.63
CA THR A 715 25.32 7.08 15.16
C THR A 715 25.31 7.15 16.68
N VAL A 716 25.74 6.06 17.31
CA VAL A 716 25.87 5.89 18.77
C VAL A 716 27.32 5.57 19.13
N ASP A 717 27.72 5.63 20.40
CA ASP A 717 29.05 5.17 20.81
C ASP A 717 29.11 3.64 20.88
N ARG A 718 28.05 2.99 21.37
CA ARG A 718 27.96 1.53 21.59
C ARG A 718 26.68 0.92 21.04
N ALA A 719 26.80 -0.25 20.40
CA ALA A 719 25.69 -0.94 19.74
C ALA A 719 25.61 -2.43 20.16
N PHE A 720 24.41 -2.90 20.48
CA PHE A 720 24.16 -4.29 20.91
C PHE A 720 23.18 -4.94 19.93
N VAL A 721 23.68 -5.81 19.04
CA VAL A 721 22.93 -6.32 17.89
C VAL A 721 22.46 -7.74 18.13
N MET A 722 21.14 -7.96 18.15
CA MET A 722 20.55 -9.29 18.10
C MET A 722 20.52 -9.79 16.65
N ALA A 723 21.33 -10.80 16.36
CA ALA A 723 21.35 -11.47 15.06
C ALA A 723 20.05 -12.26 14.83
N SER A 724 19.70 -12.49 13.56
CA SER A 724 18.61 -13.39 13.19
C SER A 724 18.83 -14.00 11.81
N GLY A 725 18.31 -15.21 11.58
CA GLY A 725 18.40 -15.94 10.32
C GLY A 725 17.64 -15.30 9.14
N THR A 726 17.02 -14.14 9.37
CA THR A 726 16.34 -13.29 8.39
C THR A 726 17.10 -12.00 8.09
N MET A 727 18.31 -11.84 8.62
CA MET A 727 19.25 -10.80 8.17
C MET A 727 19.94 -11.22 6.85
N ASP A 728 20.56 -10.23 6.21
CA ASP A 728 21.39 -10.33 5.02
C ASP A 728 22.61 -9.39 5.19
N ARG A 729 23.46 -9.27 4.17
CA ARG A 729 24.65 -8.40 4.25
C ARG A 729 24.32 -6.93 4.48
N HIS A 730 23.21 -6.44 3.93
CA HIS A 730 22.79 -5.05 4.02
C HIS A 730 22.32 -4.69 5.43
N LEU A 731 21.50 -5.56 6.04
CA LEU A 731 21.11 -5.46 7.44
C LEU A 731 22.30 -5.61 8.40
N THR A 732 23.25 -6.48 8.07
CA THR A 732 24.47 -6.71 8.86
C THR A 732 25.39 -5.50 8.84
N TYR A 733 25.76 -5.00 7.66
CA TYR A 733 26.56 -3.78 7.49
C TYR A 733 25.90 -2.59 8.18
N VAL A 734 24.59 -2.38 8.02
CA VAL A 734 23.88 -1.29 8.70
C VAL A 734 23.95 -1.47 10.22
N ALA A 735 23.60 -2.63 10.77
CA ALA A 735 23.59 -2.84 12.22
C ALA A 735 24.99 -2.68 12.84
N MET A 736 26.01 -3.32 12.26
CA MET A 736 27.36 -3.33 12.83
C MET A 736 28.03 -1.96 12.76
N THR A 737 27.76 -1.12 11.77
CA THR A 737 28.50 0.15 11.57
C THR A 737 27.96 1.38 12.31
N ARG A 738 26.89 1.27 13.12
CA ARG A 738 26.30 2.45 13.80
C ARG A 738 27.12 3.01 14.97
N HIS A 739 28.09 2.25 15.49
CA HIS A 739 28.86 2.59 16.69
C HIS A 739 30.04 3.55 16.42
N ARG A 740 30.59 4.19 17.47
CA ARG A 740 31.88 4.92 17.43
C ARG A 740 33.01 4.21 18.20
N GLY A 741 32.67 3.46 19.26
CA GLY A 741 33.63 2.79 20.15
C GLY A 741 33.48 1.26 20.24
N GLY A 742 32.33 0.70 19.88
CA GLY A 742 32.22 -0.73 19.57
C GLY A 742 30.79 -1.21 19.34
N ALA A 743 30.66 -2.26 18.53
CA ALA A 743 29.42 -3.02 18.34
C ALA A 743 29.64 -4.46 18.77
N GLN A 744 28.59 -5.11 19.28
CA GLN A 744 28.60 -6.50 19.71
C GLN A 744 27.42 -7.24 19.07
N LEU A 745 27.65 -8.47 18.60
CA LEU A 745 26.66 -9.29 17.90
C LEU A 745 26.31 -10.52 18.75
N TYR A 746 25.02 -10.71 19.01
CA TYR A 746 24.51 -11.75 19.90
C TYR A 746 23.58 -12.68 19.12
N ALA A 747 23.76 -13.99 19.26
CA ALA A 747 22.93 -15.00 18.61
C ALA A 747 22.67 -16.21 19.51
N GLY A 748 21.45 -16.74 19.43
CA GLY A 748 21.14 -18.07 19.93
C GLY A 748 21.53 -19.12 18.90
N GLN A 749 22.32 -20.13 19.29
CA GLN A 749 22.70 -21.24 18.41
C GLN A 749 21.45 -21.93 17.82
N ASP A 750 20.36 -22.01 18.59
CA ASP A 750 19.09 -22.62 18.18
C ASP A 750 18.35 -21.90 17.02
N GLU A 751 18.73 -20.67 16.66
CA GLU A 751 18.23 -20.00 15.44
C GLU A 751 19.04 -20.35 14.17
N PHE A 752 20.28 -20.85 14.31
CA PHE A 752 21.21 -21.03 13.19
C PHE A 752 21.64 -22.48 12.92
N THR A 753 21.65 -23.37 13.91
CA THR A 753 22.09 -24.77 13.71
C THR A 753 21.01 -25.71 13.16
N ASP A 754 19.74 -25.30 13.19
CA ASP A 754 18.59 -26.09 12.76
C ASP A 754 18.57 -27.48 13.44
N ARG A 755 17.95 -28.51 12.83
CA ARG A 755 18.03 -29.91 13.30
C ARG A 755 19.42 -30.57 13.14
N ARG A 756 20.48 -29.81 12.84
CA ARG A 756 21.81 -30.33 12.46
C ARG A 756 22.87 -30.16 13.54
N ALA A 757 22.58 -29.50 14.67
CA ALA A 757 23.41 -29.60 15.87
C ALA A 757 22.60 -30.08 17.08
N GLY A 758 23.32 -30.58 18.09
CA GLY A 758 22.75 -31.05 19.35
C GLY A 758 23.71 -31.96 20.09
N ARG A 759 23.25 -32.50 21.23
CA ARG A 759 23.98 -33.54 21.95
C ARG A 759 23.94 -34.84 21.17
N LEU A 760 25.09 -35.45 20.91
CA LEU A 760 25.18 -36.79 20.32
C LEU A 760 24.58 -37.83 21.28
N VAL A 761 23.52 -38.51 20.85
CA VAL A 761 22.86 -39.58 21.64
C VAL A 761 23.25 -40.96 21.17
N GLU A 762 23.29 -41.15 19.85
CA GLU A 762 23.49 -42.46 19.21
C GLU A 762 23.99 -42.26 17.78
N HIS A 763 24.83 -43.17 17.28
CA HIS A 763 25.21 -43.22 15.87
C HIS A 763 25.65 -44.65 15.51
N GLY A 764 25.54 -45.02 14.24
CA GLY A 764 25.91 -46.36 13.78
C GLY A 764 25.29 -46.73 12.43
N VAL A 765 25.32 -48.02 12.11
CA VAL A 765 24.72 -48.57 10.88
C VAL A 765 23.40 -49.27 11.22
N ALA A 766 22.33 -48.92 10.50
CA ALA A 766 21.02 -49.56 10.64
C ALA A 766 20.26 -49.56 9.29
N PRO A 767 19.20 -50.36 9.14
CA PRO A 767 18.29 -50.23 8.02
C PRO A 767 17.72 -48.80 7.97
N TYR A 768 17.73 -48.17 6.80
CA TYR A 768 17.32 -46.77 6.63
C TYR A 768 15.91 -46.48 7.20
N GLU A 769 15.76 -45.36 7.92
CA GLU A 769 14.56 -45.02 8.71
C GLU A 769 14.12 -46.09 9.74
N HIS A 770 15.06 -46.96 10.18
CA HIS A 770 14.86 -48.14 11.03
C HIS A 770 13.81 -49.15 10.51
N ARG A 771 13.44 -49.10 9.22
CA ARG A 771 12.45 -50.02 8.64
C ARG A 771 13.10 -51.33 8.19
N GLN A 772 12.55 -52.47 8.62
CA GLN A 772 12.96 -53.77 8.12
C GLN A 772 12.71 -53.88 6.61
N GLY A 773 13.70 -54.38 5.86
CA GLY A 773 13.67 -54.48 4.40
C GLY A 773 14.40 -53.34 3.67
N ASN A 774 14.67 -52.21 4.33
CA ASN A 774 15.49 -51.14 3.75
C ASN A 774 16.98 -51.49 3.74
N SER A 775 17.74 -50.83 2.85
CA SER A 775 19.20 -50.89 2.81
C SER A 775 19.84 -50.37 4.11
N GLN A 776 21.01 -50.91 4.45
CA GLN A 776 21.82 -50.41 5.56
C GLN A 776 22.38 -49.03 5.21
N SER A 777 22.30 -48.10 6.15
CA SER A 777 22.84 -46.74 6.03
C SER A 777 23.37 -46.28 7.39
N TYR A 778 24.33 -45.36 7.38
CA TYR A 778 24.84 -44.78 8.61
C TYR A 778 23.91 -43.67 9.10
N PHE A 779 23.69 -43.60 10.41
CA PHE A 779 22.85 -42.60 11.07
C PHE A 779 23.58 -41.91 12.22
N VAL A 780 23.16 -40.69 12.51
CA VAL A 780 23.56 -39.91 13.69
C VAL A 780 22.30 -39.30 14.30
N THR A 781 22.02 -39.62 15.57
CA THR A 781 20.91 -39.08 16.34
C THR A 781 21.42 -38.01 17.30
N LEU A 782 20.99 -36.77 17.05
CA LEU A 782 21.24 -35.61 17.91
C LEU A 782 20.01 -35.30 18.76
N GLU A 783 20.22 -34.76 19.95
CA GLU A 783 19.17 -34.26 20.84
C GLU A 783 19.38 -32.76 21.07
N ASN A 784 18.36 -31.96 20.76
CA ASN A 784 18.40 -30.53 21.03
C ASN A 784 18.10 -30.24 22.52
N ASP A 785 18.39 -29.02 22.97
CA ASP A 785 18.19 -28.60 24.37
C ASP A 785 16.70 -28.59 24.83
N ARG A 786 15.76 -28.88 23.93
CA ARG A 786 14.33 -29.11 24.22
C ARG A 786 13.98 -30.60 24.36
N GLY A 787 14.99 -31.49 24.40
CA GLY A 787 14.82 -32.95 24.52
C GLY A 787 14.30 -33.64 23.26
N GLN A 788 14.30 -32.96 22.11
CA GLN A 788 13.80 -33.52 20.85
C GLN A 788 14.94 -34.21 20.11
N LYS A 789 14.73 -35.48 19.73
CA LYS A 789 15.71 -36.28 19.00
C LYS A 789 15.51 -36.18 17.49
N HIS A 790 16.60 -36.01 16.76
CA HIS A 790 16.63 -35.85 15.31
C HIS A 790 17.72 -36.75 14.73
N THR A 791 17.33 -37.69 13.87
CA THR A 791 18.23 -38.66 13.24
C THR A 791 18.51 -38.27 11.81
N VAL A 792 19.77 -37.93 11.51
CA VAL A 792 20.28 -37.68 10.16
C VAL A 792 20.84 -38.99 9.61
N TRP A 793 20.58 -39.27 8.33
CA TRP A 793 21.02 -40.47 7.63
C TRP A 793 21.90 -40.10 6.44
N GLY A 794 22.95 -40.88 6.17
CA GLY A 794 23.82 -40.65 5.02
C GLY A 794 25.07 -41.51 5.03
N VAL A 795 25.43 -42.07 3.87
CA VAL A 795 26.58 -42.99 3.71
C VAL A 795 27.93 -42.37 4.08
N ASP A 796 28.06 -41.04 3.97
CA ASP A 796 29.30 -40.32 4.30
C ASP A 796 29.38 -39.89 5.79
N LEU A 797 28.29 -40.02 6.56
CA LEU A 797 28.32 -39.79 8.01
C LEU A 797 29.27 -40.78 8.72
N GLU A 798 29.44 -42.00 8.19
CA GLU A 798 30.39 -42.97 8.74
C GLU A 798 31.83 -42.45 8.69
N ARG A 799 32.20 -41.78 7.60
CA ARG A 799 33.52 -41.15 7.44
C ARG A 799 33.63 -39.94 8.38
N ALA A 800 32.67 -39.03 8.32
CA ALA A 800 32.68 -37.80 9.12
C ALA A 800 32.74 -38.06 10.64
N MET A 801 32.00 -39.05 11.14
CA MET A 801 32.03 -39.46 12.54
C MET A 801 33.33 -40.17 12.94
N LYS A 802 33.96 -40.93 12.04
CA LYS A 802 35.28 -41.55 12.29
C LYS A 802 36.43 -40.54 12.28
N GLU A 803 36.35 -39.49 11.47
CA GLU A 803 37.37 -38.44 11.40
C GLU A 803 37.37 -37.53 12.63
N ALA A 804 36.19 -37.15 13.13
CA ALA A 804 36.08 -36.28 14.31
C ALA A 804 36.04 -37.04 15.65
N ALA A 805 35.67 -38.33 15.64
CA ALA A 805 35.61 -39.21 16.81
C ALA A 805 34.94 -38.62 18.08
N PRO A 806 33.76 -37.98 17.99
CA PRO A 806 33.09 -37.37 19.14
C PRO A 806 32.59 -38.42 20.14
N GLU A 807 32.56 -38.08 21.43
CA GLU A 807 31.98 -38.93 22.48
C GLU A 807 30.45 -38.82 22.52
N ILE A 808 29.77 -39.91 22.87
CA ILE A 808 28.32 -39.87 23.13
C ILE A 808 28.09 -38.98 24.36
N GLY A 809 27.34 -37.89 24.18
CA GLY A 809 27.18 -36.81 25.15
C GLY A 809 27.82 -35.48 24.75
N SER A 810 28.75 -35.45 23.79
CA SER A 810 29.29 -34.20 23.22
C SER A 810 28.21 -33.42 22.47
N LYS A 811 28.22 -32.07 22.53
CA LYS A 811 27.50 -31.25 21.55
C LYS A 811 28.30 -31.24 20.24
N ILE A 812 27.66 -31.59 19.12
CA ILE A 812 28.28 -31.58 17.79
C ILE A 812 27.35 -30.95 16.76
N GLY A 813 27.95 -30.43 15.68
CA GLY A 813 27.26 -29.98 14.48
C GLY A 813 27.57 -30.88 13.26
N LEU A 814 26.56 -31.14 12.43
CA LEU A 814 26.66 -31.83 11.15
C LEU A 814 26.58 -30.83 9.99
N GLU A 815 27.75 -30.35 9.55
CA GLU A 815 27.88 -29.54 8.34
C GLU A 815 27.63 -30.40 7.11
N HIS A 816 26.76 -29.94 6.21
CA HIS A 816 26.54 -30.53 4.89
C HIS A 816 27.45 -29.81 3.88
N ARG A 817 28.22 -30.57 3.10
CA ARG A 817 29.24 -30.06 2.17
C ARG A 817 28.86 -30.27 0.70
N GLY A 818 27.56 -30.18 0.41
CA GLY A 818 26.99 -30.47 -0.92
C GLY A 818 26.67 -31.95 -1.14
N SER A 819 26.24 -32.26 -2.36
CA SER A 819 25.79 -33.59 -2.78
C SER A 819 26.32 -33.96 -4.17
N GLU A 820 26.67 -35.24 -4.33
CA GLU A 820 27.01 -35.84 -5.62
C GLU A 820 25.79 -36.66 -6.09
N THR A 821 25.18 -36.32 -7.24
CA THR A 821 24.04 -37.08 -7.77
C THR A 821 24.51 -38.40 -8.39
N VAL A 822 24.48 -39.48 -7.62
CA VAL A 822 24.94 -40.82 -8.02
C VAL A 822 23.80 -41.61 -8.66
N ARG A 823 24.07 -42.29 -9.78
CA ARG A 823 23.10 -43.17 -10.43
C ARG A 823 23.14 -44.59 -9.84
N LEU A 824 22.01 -45.07 -9.34
CA LEU A 824 21.88 -46.38 -8.68
C LEU A 824 21.76 -47.52 -9.71
N PRO A 825 22.03 -48.79 -9.31
CA PRO A 825 22.00 -49.95 -10.21
C PRO A 825 20.63 -50.26 -10.84
N ASP A 826 19.55 -49.71 -10.30
CA ASP A 826 18.19 -49.79 -10.85
C ASP A 826 17.90 -48.70 -11.93
N GLY A 827 18.86 -47.81 -12.18
CA GLY A 827 18.77 -46.72 -13.14
C GLY A 827 18.29 -45.38 -12.57
N SER A 828 17.82 -45.36 -11.31
CA SER A 828 17.43 -44.14 -10.58
C SER A 828 18.64 -43.29 -10.16
N THR A 829 18.39 -42.11 -9.61
CA THR A 829 19.43 -41.17 -9.13
C THR A 829 19.20 -40.82 -7.66
N ALA A 830 20.28 -40.78 -6.88
CA ALA A 830 20.25 -40.49 -5.45
C ALA A 830 21.36 -39.50 -5.05
N GLU A 831 21.01 -38.59 -4.15
CA GLU A 831 21.90 -37.55 -3.63
C GLU A 831 22.88 -38.11 -2.60
N ARG A 832 24.15 -38.28 -2.97
CA ARG A 832 25.22 -38.64 -2.05
C ARG A 832 25.74 -37.39 -1.34
N ASN A 833 25.05 -37.05 -0.26
CA ASN A 833 25.43 -35.96 0.64
C ASN A 833 26.81 -36.17 1.27
N ALA A 834 27.68 -35.15 1.19
CA ALA A 834 28.94 -35.07 1.92
C ALA A 834 28.75 -34.38 3.27
N TRP A 835 29.44 -34.83 4.31
CA TRP A 835 29.29 -34.32 5.67
C TRP A 835 30.64 -34.02 6.35
N LYS A 836 30.64 -33.08 7.30
CA LYS A 836 31.72 -32.90 8.28
C LYS A 836 31.11 -32.70 9.66
N VAL A 837 31.67 -33.38 10.65
CA VAL A 837 31.37 -33.13 12.06
C VAL A 837 32.21 -31.95 12.53
N GLN A 838 31.58 -30.98 13.19
CA GLN A 838 32.21 -29.82 13.81
C GLN A 838 31.73 -29.65 15.25
N ASP A 839 32.32 -28.72 16.00
CA ASP A 839 31.69 -28.20 17.22
C ASP A 839 30.33 -27.55 16.90
N ALA A 840 29.41 -27.58 17.85
CA ALA A 840 28.08 -27.00 17.67
C ALA A 840 28.10 -25.46 17.56
N GLY A 841 28.99 -24.79 18.30
CA GLY A 841 29.22 -23.35 18.22
C GLY A 841 29.91 -22.93 16.92
N GLU A 842 30.89 -23.70 16.44
CA GLU A 842 31.51 -23.47 15.12
C GLU A 842 30.52 -23.66 13.96
N LEU A 843 29.64 -24.68 14.02
CA LEU A 843 28.56 -24.79 13.04
C LEU A 843 27.55 -23.63 13.15
N ALA A 844 27.21 -23.21 14.37
CA ALA A 844 26.33 -22.05 14.58
C ALA A 844 26.95 -20.77 14.01
N TYR A 845 28.25 -20.54 14.23
CA TYR A 845 29.00 -19.41 13.68
C TYR A 845 28.99 -19.46 12.14
N SER A 846 29.35 -20.60 11.55
CA SER A 846 29.38 -20.75 10.09
C SER A 846 28.00 -20.57 9.46
N GLN A 847 26.92 -21.07 10.08
CA GLN A 847 25.56 -20.83 9.60
C GLN A 847 25.13 -19.36 9.77
N LEU A 848 25.52 -18.70 10.87
CA LEU A 848 25.31 -17.27 11.07
C LEU A 848 26.05 -16.44 10.01
N GLU A 849 27.32 -16.73 9.77
CA GLU A 849 28.16 -16.04 8.78
C GLU A 849 27.60 -16.20 7.36
N ASN A 850 27.19 -17.42 6.97
CA ASN A 850 26.54 -17.67 5.68
C ASN A 850 25.19 -16.95 5.54
N ARG A 851 24.40 -16.82 6.61
CA ARG A 851 23.12 -16.09 6.61
C ARG A 851 23.34 -14.58 6.49
N LEU A 852 24.22 -14.04 7.33
CA LEU A 852 24.49 -12.61 7.41
C LEU A 852 25.34 -12.09 6.24
N SER A 853 26.15 -12.93 5.58
CA SER A 853 26.88 -12.57 4.35
C SER A 853 26.05 -12.74 3.06
N ARG A 854 24.85 -13.33 3.15
CA ARG A 854 23.97 -13.55 1.99
C ARG A 854 23.67 -12.23 1.27
N SER A 855 23.81 -12.22 -0.06
CA SER A 855 23.39 -11.08 -0.88
C SER A 855 21.88 -10.85 -0.80
N GLY A 856 21.49 -9.62 -0.50
CA GLY A 856 20.11 -9.13 -0.65
C GLY A 856 19.98 -8.05 -1.73
N ALA A 857 21.06 -7.81 -2.50
CA ALA A 857 21.16 -6.69 -3.44
C ALA A 857 20.10 -6.80 -4.55
N LYS A 858 19.50 -5.66 -4.93
CA LYS A 858 18.50 -5.65 -6.01
C LYS A 858 19.14 -5.58 -7.39
N GLU A 859 18.95 -6.64 -8.17
CA GLU A 859 19.17 -6.68 -9.61
C GLU A 859 18.33 -5.61 -10.33
N THR A 860 18.91 -5.04 -11.39
CA THR A 860 18.28 -4.14 -12.37
C THR A 860 18.33 -4.76 -13.75
N THR A 861 17.52 -4.26 -14.67
CA THR A 861 17.59 -4.63 -16.10
C THR A 861 18.89 -4.15 -16.76
N LEU A 862 19.58 -3.17 -16.16
CA LEU A 862 20.83 -2.61 -16.67
C LEU A 862 22.03 -3.56 -16.48
N ASP A 863 22.03 -4.34 -15.40
CA ASP A 863 23.05 -5.37 -15.13
C ASP A 863 23.14 -6.43 -16.26
N TYR A 864 22.03 -6.67 -16.96
CA TYR A 864 21.91 -7.63 -18.06
C TYR A 864 22.01 -7.00 -19.47
N THR A 865 22.39 -5.72 -19.57
CA THR A 865 22.43 -5.00 -20.86
C THR A 865 23.34 -5.67 -21.89
N ARG A 866 24.49 -6.21 -21.46
CA ARG A 866 25.42 -6.92 -22.35
C ARG A 866 24.77 -8.16 -22.96
N ASP A 867 24.33 -9.11 -22.13
CA ASP A 867 23.67 -10.35 -22.56
C ASP A 867 22.43 -10.08 -23.42
N PHE A 868 21.66 -9.04 -23.08
CA PHE A 868 20.52 -8.58 -23.87
C PHE A 868 20.92 -8.00 -25.24
N ALA A 869 21.99 -7.20 -25.28
CA ALA A 869 22.49 -6.58 -26.52
C ALA A 869 23.15 -7.59 -27.46
N GLU A 870 23.90 -8.57 -26.92
CA GLU A 870 24.54 -9.64 -27.67
C GLU A 870 23.47 -10.55 -28.32
N ARG A 871 22.45 -11.02 -27.56
CA ARG A 871 21.33 -11.80 -28.13
C ARG A 871 20.48 -11.04 -29.16
N ARG A 872 20.61 -9.71 -29.25
CA ARG A 872 19.90 -8.85 -30.20
C ARG A 872 20.77 -8.36 -31.37
N GLY A 873 22.10 -8.46 -31.28
CA GLY A 873 23.04 -7.87 -32.24
C GLY A 873 23.11 -6.33 -32.22
N ILE A 874 22.87 -5.68 -31.07
CA ILE A 874 22.71 -4.21 -30.96
C ILE A 874 23.87 -3.55 -30.17
N ALA A 875 24.91 -4.30 -29.77
CA ALA A 875 25.99 -3.83 -28.88
C ALA A 875 26.61 -2.47 -29.29
N GLU A 876 26.93 -2.27 -30.57
CA GLU A 876 27.53 -1.01 -31.08
C GLU A 876 26.57 0.20 -30.95
N GLN A 877 25.26 0.00 -31.10
CA GLN A 877 24.27 1.09 -31.00
C GLN A 877 23.95 1.50 -29.56
N LEU A 878 24.36 0.69 -28.58
CA LEU A 878 24.17 0.96 -27.15
C LEU A 878 25.43 1.59 -26.50
N GLY A 879 26.45 1.92 -27.29
CA GLY A 879 27.68 2.57 -26.79
C GLY A 879 28.63 1.65 -26.01
N VAL A 880 28.31 0.36 -25.89
CA VAL A 880 29.09 -0.64 -25.15
C VAL A 880 30.41 -0.91 -25.90
N ARG A 881 31.47 -0.21 -25.50
CA ARG A 881 32.81 -0.40 -26.06
C ARG A 881 33.50 -1.59 -25.39
N SER A 882 33.95 -2.54 -26.21
CA SER A 882 34.89 -3.58 -25.78
C SER A 882 36.30 -2.99 -25.67
N GLU A 883 36.98 -3.17 -24.53
CA GLU A 883 38.43 -2.98 -24.41
C GLU A 883 39.24 -4.19 -24.91
N ILE A 884 38.57 -5.20 -25.47
CA ILE A 884 39.19 -6.38 -26.09
C ILE A 884 39.00 -6.29 -27.61
N GLU A 885 40.08 -6.01 -28.33
CA GLU A 885 40.14 -6.23 -29.79
C GLU A 885 40.14 -7.74 -30.07
N LEU A 886 39.10 -8.23 -30.75
CA LEU A 886 39.05 -9.60 -31.27
C LEU A 886 39.28 -9.58 -32.78
N ASN A 887 40.46 -10.06 -33.18
CA ASN A 887 40.96 -10.09 -34.55
C ASN A 887 40.06 -10.97 -35.47
N PRO A 888 39.44 -10.43 -36.54
CA PRO A 888 38.36 -11.09 -37.27
C PRO A 888 38.84 -12.07 -38.36
N GLU A 889 39.48 -13.18 -37.98
CA GLU A 889 39.74 -14.32 -38.89
C GLU A 889 39.38 -15.69 -38.28
N ARG A 890 38.15 -16.17 -38.58
CA ARG A 890 37.89 -17.41 -39.35
C ARG A 890 36.42 -17.86 -39.28
N GLU A 891 35.89 -18.29 -40.43
CA GLU A 891 34.61 -19.00 -40.52
C GLU A 891 34.70 -20.44 -39.97
N PRO A 892 33.57 -21.04 -39.54
CA PRO A 892 33.57 -22.31 -38.83
C PRO A 892 33.84 -23.51 -39.74
N THR A 893 34.65 -24.45 -39.26
CA THR A 893 34.69 -25.83 -39.75
C THR A 893 34.64 -26.81 -38.59
N GLN A 894 34.05 -27.98 -38.84
CA GLN A 894 33.82 -29.03 -37.86
C GLN A 894 35.12 -29.78 -37.55
N GLU A 895 35.35 -30.17 -36.30
CA GLU A 895 35.28 -31.58 -35.83
C GLU A 895 35.80 -31.74 -34.39
N LEU A 896 35.46 -32.87 -33.76
CA LEU A 896 36.05 -33.26 -32.48
C LEU A 896 37.44 -33.89 -32.70
N THR A 897 38.50 -33.36 -32.06
CA THR A 897 39.48 -34.25 -31.39
C THR A 897 40.43 -33.55 -30.39
N ARG A 898 40.37 -34.01 -29.13
CA ARG A 898 41.50 -34.21 -28.19
C ARG A 898 42.56 -33.10 -28.00
N ALA A 899 42.28 -32.26 -26.99
CA ALA A 899 43.07 -32.14 -25.75
C ALA A 899 44.62 -31.94 -25.78
N ARG A 900 45.06 -30.77 -25.28
CA ARG A 900 46.14 -30.53 -24.30
C ARG A 900 45.99 -29.08 -23.81
N ALA A 901 45.94 -28.72 -22.52
CA ALA A 901 46.79 -29.05 -21.36
C ALA A 901 48.06 -28.16 -21.22
N GLY A 902 47.85 -26.90 -20.79
CA GLY A 902 48.45 -26.40 -19.54
C GLY A 902 49.68 -25.47 -19.55
N GLN A 903 49.69 -24.57 -18.56
CA GLN A 903 50.85 -23.93 -17.88
C GLN A 903 51.66 -22.84 -18.63
N ALA A 904 52.25 -21.81 -17.97
CA ALA A 904 52.04 -21.21 -16.63
C ALA A 904 52.86 -19.89 -16.45
N GLN A 905 52.51 -19.08 -15.42
CA GLN A 905 53.35 -18.12 -14.64
C GLN A 905 54.00 -16.90 -15.36
N ARG A 906 53.68 -15.62 -15.02
CA ARG A 906 54.15 -14.76 -13.89
C ARG A 906 55.67 -14.43 -13.88
N PRO A 907 56.16 -13.29 -13.29
CA PRO A 907 55.50 -12.02 -12.88
C PRO A 907 56.33 -10.69 -13.06
N SER A 908 55.77 -9.53 -12.64
CA SER A 908 56.43 -8.38 -11.93
C SER A 908 57.47 -7.45 -12.66
N ILE A 909 57.74 -6.16 -12.31
CA ILE A 909 57.14 -5.07 -11.47
C ILE A 909 57.80 -3.69 -11.84
N GLU A 910 57.33 -2.56 -11.25
CA GLU A 910 58.00 -1.23 -11.06
C GLU A 910 57.84 -0.07 -12.09
N ALA A 911 58.10 1.18 -11.63
CA ALA A 911 57.62 2.45 -12.20
C ALA A 911 58.42 3.71 -11.74
N GLU A 912 58.29 4.89 -12.39
CA GLU A 912 58.48 6.23 -11.76
C GLU A 912 57.88 7.47 -12.50
N LYS A 913 58.32 8.72 -12.24
CA LYS A 913 57.49 9.98 -12.23
C LYS A 913 58.01 11.23 -13.01
N ARG A 914 57.03 12.07 -13.44
CA ARG A 914 56.96 13.58 -13.50
C ARG A 914 57.86 14.48 -14.41
N GLY A 915 57.29 15.62 -14.85
CA GLY A 915 57.93 16.84 -15.41
C GLY A 915 56.89 17.88 -15.95
N GLU A 916 57.13 19.22 -15.90
CA GLU A 916 56.09 20.28 -16.13
C GLU A 916 56.58 21.59 -16.84
N ASP A 917 55.62 22.35 -17.42
CA ASP A 917 55.60 23.82 -17.78
C ASP A 917 56.61 24.37 -18.85
N PRO A 918 56.57 25.64 -19.37
CA PRO A 918 55.60 26.75 -19.21
C PRO A 918 55.09 27.48 -20.51
N ARG A 919 54.37 28.61 -20.32
CA ARG A 919 53.38 29.31 -21.21
C ARG A 919 53.87 30.59 -21.96
N GLN A 920 53.08 31.10 -22.92
CA GLN A 920 52.63 32.53 -23.20
C GLN A 920 52.52 32.91 -24.72
N VAL A 921 51.41 33.40 -25.33
CA VAL A 921 50.63 34.70 -25.30
C VAL A 921 51.13 35.79 -26.31
N SER A 922 50.34 36.57 -27.12
CA SER A 922 48.99 36.46 -27.77
C SER A 922 48.67 37.66 -28.72
N ARG A 923 47.57 37.61 -29.54
CA ARG A 923 46.66 38.72 -30.02
C ARG A 923 46.84 39.41 -31.43
N ALA A 924 45.69 39.60 -32.13
CA ALA A 924 45.31 40.61 -33.19
C ALA A 924 45.96 40.53 -34.60
N GLU A 925 45.36 40.99 -35.74
CA GLU A 925 44.00 41.51 -36.09
C GLU A 925 43.70 41.40 -37.63
N ASP A 926 42.44 41.69 -38.03
CA ASP A 926 41.94 42.23 -39.34
C ASP A 926 41.68 41.43 -40.67
N LEU A 927 40.49 41.75 -41.23
CA LEU A 927 40.05 41.99 -42.64
C LEU A 927 40.06 40.94 -43.81
N ALA A 928 38.86 40.37 -44.06
CA ALA A 928 37.96 40.64 -45.22
C ALA A 928 38.20 40.15 -46.69
N GLN A 929 37.05 39.88 -47.37
CA GLN A 929 36.78 39.87 -48.84
C GLN A 929 37.38 38.75 -49.73
N ASP A 930 36.76 38.32 -50.86
CA ASP A 930 35.35 38.33 -51.32
C ASP A 930 35.17 37.34 -52.52
N GLY A 931 33.92 36.90 -52.80
CA GLY A 931 33.49 36.28 -54.05
C GLY A 931 33.94 34.82 -54.37
N GLY A 932 33.19 34.02 -55.14
CA GLY A 932 31.82 34.23 -55.61
C GLY A 932 31.36 33.36 -56.79
N GLY A 933 30.47 32.40 -56.54
CA GLY A 933 29.53 31.84 -57.54
C GLY A 933 30.06 30.83 -58.58
N ASP A 934 29.20 30.16 -59.36
CA ASP A 934 27.74 29.99 -59.20
C ASP A 934 27.22 28.69 -59.87
N ARG A 935 26.07 28.22 -59.37
CA ARG A 935 25.04 27.28 -59.91
C ARG A 935 25.25 26.63 -61.30
N GLN A 936 24.72 25.42 -61.56
CA GLN A 936 23.28 25.20 -61.85
C GLN A 936 22.86 23.70 -61.84
N GLN A 937 21.85 23.30 -61.05
CA GLN A 937 20.45 22.95 -61.46
C GLN A 937 20.28 21.50 -62.01
N ARG A 938 19.16 20.75 -61.92
CA ARG A 938 17.68 20.94 -61.70
C ARG A 938 17.05 19.54 -61.34
N GLN A 939 15.81 19.32 -60.84
CA GLN A 939 14.78 20.16 -60.20
C GLN A 939 13.75 19.31 -59.38
N ARG A 940 13.51 19.68 -58.11
CA ARG A 940 12.23 19.70 -57.32
C ARG A 940 11.05 18.75 -57.64
N ARG A 941 10.34 18.35 -56.55
CA ARG A 941 9.01 18.92 -56.24
C ARG A 941 8.69 18.96 -54.73
N ASN A 942 8.07 20.06 -54.29
CA ASN A 942 7.53 20.30 -52.95
C ASN A 942 6.29 21.21 -53.11
N LEU A 943 5.28 21.11 -52.24
CA LEU A 943 4.09 21.97 -52.28
C LEU A 943 3.77 22.63 -50.91
N PHE A 944 3.60 23.95 -50.98
CA PHE A 944 3.02 24.93 -50.03
C PHE A 944 1.56 24.59 -49.61
N GLU A 945 0.88 25.25 -48.65
CA GLU A 945 1.13 26.30 -47.60
C GLU A 945 0.12 25.99 -46.44
N GLY A 946 -0.02 26.65 -45.27
CA GLY A 946 0.34 27.97 -44.69
C GLY A 946 -0.45 28.13 -43.36
N LEU A 947 -0.50 29.23 -42.60
CA LEU A 947 0.06 30.60 -42.59
C LEU A 947 0.27 31.00 -41.09
N LYS A 948 1.35 31.69 -40.66
CA LYS A 948 1.55 33.17 -40.58
C LYS A 948 0.41 33.92 -39.84
N LEU A 949 0.61 34.85 -38.89
CA LEU A 949 1.77 35.52 -38.24
C LEU A 949 1.29 36.01 -36.82
N GLY A 950 2.04 36.68 -35.92
CA GLY A 950 3.36 37.34 -35.94
C GLY A 950 3.79 37.88 -34.55
N ARG A 951 4.27 39.13 -34.44
CA ARG A 951 4.68 39.82 -33.18
C ARG A 951 4.43 41.35 -33.25
N GLY A 952 4.34 42.01 -32.09
CA GLY A 952 4.36 43.47 -31.88
C GLY A 952 4.41 43.81 -30.38
N ALA A 953 4.98 44.96 -29.96
CA ALA A 953 5.23 45.25 -28.53
C ALA A 953 5.30 46.76 -28.18
N ALA A 954 5.00 47.06 -26.90
CA ALA A 954 5.14 48.35 -26.18
C ALA A 954 4.21 49.52 -26.66
N ALA A 955 3.88 50.54 -25.85
CA ALA A 955 4.36 50.91 -24.51
C ALA A 955 3.29 51.65 -23.63
N GLU A 956 3.62 51.79 -22.33
CA GLU A 956 3.22 52.86 -21.38
C GLU A 956 1.78 53.01 -20.82
N ARG A 957 1.68 53.81 -19.75
CA ARG A 957 0.51 54.12 -18.88
C ARG A 957 0.40 55.65 -18.69
N PRO A 958 -0.67 56.20 -18.08
CA PRO A 958 -0.67 56.39 -16.61
C PRO A 958 -2.03 56.21 -15.89
N GLN A 959 -1.94 56.16 -14.54
CA GLN A 959 -2.83 56.64 -13.44
C GLN A 959 -4.28 57.13 -13.74
N GLN A 960 -5.28 57.05 -12.85
CA GLN A 960 -5.37 56.81 -11.38
C GLN A 960 -6.86 56.41 -11.04
N ASP A 961 -7.33 56.02 -9.84
CA ASP A 961 -6.77 55.77 -8.49
C ASP A 961 -7.66 54.72 -7.74
N ARG A 962 -7.56 54.63 -6.41
CA ARG A 962 -8.33 53.82 -5.44
C ARG A 962 -9.73 54.37 -5.10
N ALA A 963 -10.66 53.50 -4.71
CA ALA A 963 -11.24 53.44 -3.35
C ALA A 963 -12.35 52.36 -3.20
N GLU A 964 -12.49 51.83 -1.97
CA GLU A 964 -13.63 51.03 -1.47
C GLU A 964 -14.57 51.96 -0.64
N PRO A 965 -15.55 51.49 0.20
CA PRO A 965 -16.14 50.16 0.41
C PRO A 965 -17.69 50.19 0.56
N ALA A 966 -18.23 49.12 1.18
CA ALA A 966 -19.40 49.10 2.07
C ALA A 966 -20.79 48.70 1.50
N GLU A 967 -21.61 48.21 2.44
CA GLU A 967 -22.91 47.56 2.25
C GLU A 967 -24.07 48.53 2.52
N GLU A 968 -25.24 48.29 1.91
CA GLU A 968 -26.50 48.03 2.65
C GLU A 968 -27.68 47.74 1.68
N ARG A 969 -28.81 47.27 2.23
CA ARG A 969 -30.11 47.12 1.53
C ARG A 969 -31.17 47.90 2.31
N PRO A 970 -32.19 48.45 1.62
CA PRO A 970 -33.53 47.91 1.91
C PRO A 970 -34.53 47.85 0.72
N GLU A 971 -35.44 46.86 0.82
CA GLU A 971 -36.92 46.90 0.61
C GLU A 971 -37.54 47.69 -0.58
N ARG A 972 -38.24 47.03 -1.53
CA ARG A 972 -39.68 46.61 -1.55
C ARG A 972 -40.74 47.72 -1.73
N ALA A 973 -41.39 47.75 -2.91
CA ALA A 973 -42.82 48.04 -3.19
C ALA A 973 -43.05 47.88 -4.72
N GLU A 974 -43.96 47.02 -5.23
CA GLU A 974 -45.40 47.25 -5.44
C GLU A 974 -45.77 48.38 -6.45
N ARG A 975 -46.75 48.30 -7.38
CA ARG A 975 -47.51 47.17 -8.02
C ARG A 975 -48.53 47.77 -9.05
N GLN A 976 -48.87 47.02 -10.13
CA GLN A 976 -50.17 46.99 -10.88
C GLN A 976 -50.33 47.48 -12.36
N LYS A 977 -50.69 46.49 -13.21
CA LYS A 977 -51.88 46.37 -14.11
C LYS A 977 -51.95 46.95 -15.54
N ARG A 978 -52.51 46.07 -16.41
CA ARG A 978 -53.25 46.28 -17.69
C ARG A 978 -52.38 46.68 -18.91
N GLY A 979 -52.79 46.41 -20.15
CA GLY A 979 -54.06 45.84 -20.65
C GLY A 979 -54.03 44.35 -21.04
N MET A 980 -55.11 43.88 -21.69
CA MET A 980 -55.35 42.50 -22.08
C MET A 980 -56.09 42.51 -23.44
N PHE A 981 -55.61 41.74 -24.43
CA PHE A 981 -56.15 41.62 -25.80
C PHE A 981 -56.32 42.92 -26.62
N ASP A 982 -55.53 43.06 -27.68
CA ASP A 982 -56.07 43.40 -29.00
C ASP A 982 -55.17 42.82 -30.11
N GLY A 983 -55.67 42.65 -31.34
CA GLY A 983 -54.88 42.20 -32.50
C GLY A 983 -55.25 40.85 -33.14
N LEU A 984 -56.48 40.34 -32.96
CA LEU A 984 -56.99 39.20 -33.73
C LEU A 984 -57.66 39.67 -35.05
N LYS A 985 -57.41 38.96 -36.16
CA LYS A 985 -58.43 38.77 -37.22
C LYS A 985 -58.43 37.34 -37.74
N LEU A 986 -59.64 36.80 -37.87
CA LEU A 986 -60.00 35.46 -38.35
C LEU A 986 -60.63 35.58 -39.74
N ASN A 987 -60.84 34.44 -40.42
CA ASN A 987 -62.09 34.03 -41.09
C ASN A 987 -61.85 32.74 -41.92
N ALA A 988 -62.84 31.87 -42.18
CA ALA A 988 -64.27 31.85 -41.84
C ALA A 988 -64.75 30.42 -41.48
N ALA A 989 -66.03 30.27 -41.11
CA ALA A 989 -66.66 28.97 -40.82
C ALA A 989 -68.11 28.87 -41.34
N SER A 990 -68.58 27.63 -41.55
CA SER A 990 -69.96 27.13 -41.80
C SER A 990 -69.86 25.59 -41.91
N GLY A 991 -70.83 24.73 -41.56
CA GLY A 991 -72.19 24.87 -41.01
C GLY A 991 -72.66 23.49 -40.43
N PRO A 992 -73.91 23.33 -39.96
CA PRO A 992 -74.28 22.29 -38.97
C PRO A 992 -75.22 21.17 -39.45
N SER A 993 -75.39 20.10 -38.64
CA SER A 993 -76.72 19.47 -38.30
C SER A 993 -76.57 18.20 -37.43
N GLN A 994 -77.71 17.64 -36.99
CA GLN A 994 -77.85 16.43 -36.13
C GLN A 994 -78.63 15.33 -36.87
N ALA A 995 -78.36 14.05 -36.61
CA ALA A 995 -79.33 12.95 -36.76
C ALA A 995 -78.92 11.66 -36.01
N ARG A 996 -79.89 10.78 -35.78
CA ARG A 996 -79.81 9.49 -35.07
C ARG A 996 -79.58 8.31 -36.03
N GLY A 997 -79.22 7.13 -35.52
CA GLY A 997 -79.78 5.86 -36.05
C GLY A 997 -78.83 4.68 -36.32
N GLU A 998 -78.92 3.69 -35.43
CA GLU A 998 -78.99 2.23 -35.69
C GLU A 998 -77.94 1.46 -36.55
N VAL A 999 -77.28 0.52 -35.85
CA VAL A 999 -76.98 -0.89 -36.20
C VAL A 999 -77.03 -1.34 -37.68
N SER A 1000 -75.91 -1.84 -38.23
CA SER A 1000 -75.75 -3.24 -38.73
C SER A 1000 -74.52 -3.50 -39.62
N ALA A 1001 -74.03 -4.74 -39.55
CA ALA A 1001 -73.36 -5.54 -40.59
C ALA A 1001 -72.03 -5.10 -41.25
N GLU A 1002 -71.22 -6.13 -41.52
CA GLU A 1002 -69.86 -6.14 -42.07
C GLU A 1002 -69.79 -5.85 -43.58
N ALA A 1003 -68.73 -5.18 -44.04
CA ALA A 1003 -68.06 -5.45 -45.34
C ALA A 1003 -66.69 -4.73 -45.46
N GLN A 1004 -65.87 -5.21 -46.40
CA GLN A 1004 -64.57 -4.66 -46.86
C GLN A 1004 -64.73 -4.08 -48.29
N PRO A 1005 -63.71 -3.49 -48.97
CA PRO A 1005 -62.62 -2.58 -48.57
C PRO A 1005 -62.56 -1.33 -49.53
N GLU A 1006 -61.36 -0.91 -49.95
CA GLU A 1006 -61.00 0.12 -50.97
C GLU A 1006 -61.04 1.60 -50.46
N ARG A 1007 -59.96 2.40 -50.52
CA ARG A 1007 -59.20 3.01 -51.65
C ARG A 1007 -60.03 4.05 -52.43
N GLU A 1008 -59.56 5.24 -52.80
CA GLU A 1008 -58.27 5.95 -52.69
C GLU A 1008 -58.57 7.50 -52.81
N ARG A 1009 -57.73 8.53 -53.03
CA ARG A 1009 -56.32 8.73 -53.44
C ARG A 1009 -55.84 10.16 -53.05
N SER A 1010 -54.53 10.38 -52.86
CA SER A 1010 -53.76 11.65 -53.10
C SER A 1010 -54.16 13.01 -52.48
N ALA A 1011 -53.24 13.93 -52.13
CA ALA A 1011 -51.78 13.85 -51.95
C ALA A 1011 -51.22 15.07 -51.18
N ARG A 1012 -50.13 14.86 -50.43
CA ARG A 1012 -49.03 15.82 -50.17
C ARG A 1012 -47.71 15.03 -50.22
N PRO A 1013 -46.56 15.64 -50.58
CA PRO A 1013 -45.33 14.90 -50.88
C PRO A 1013 -44.76 14.20 -49.64
N ALA A 1014 -44.30 12.95 -49.82
CA ALA A 1014 -43.54 12.24 -48.80
C ALA A 1014 -42.09 12.74 -48.76
N PRO A 1015 -41.45 12.83 -47.57
CA PRO A 1015 -40.02 13.11 -47.49
C PRO A 1015 -39.21 11.95 -48.10
N ASP A 1016 -38.14 12.31 -48.83
CA ASP A 1016 -37.31 11.35 -49.54
C ASP A 1016 -36.55 10.42 -48.57
N ARG A 1017 -36.98 9.17 -48.52
CA ARG A 1017 -36.45 8.12 -47.64
C ARG A 1017 -34.96 7.80 -47.88
N GLN A 1018 -34.38 8.18 -49.02
CA GLN A 1018 -32.96 8.00 -49.26
C GLN A 1018 -32.10 9.10 -48.59
N THR A 1019 -32.59 10.33 -48.53
CA THR A 1019 -31.85 11.45 -47.90
C THR A 1019 -31.83 11.36 -46.37
N ASP A 1020 -32.95 11.00 -45.71
CA ASP A 1020 -32.99 10.97 -44.24
C ASP A 1020 -32.12 9.85 -43.66
N ARG A 1021 -31.83 8.77 -44.41
CA ARG A 1021 -30.85 7.74 -44.00
C ARG A 1021 -29.42 8.26 -43.86
N LEU A 1022 -29.07 9.37 -44.53
CA LEU A 1022 -27.74 10.00 -44.45
C LEU A 1022 -27.66 11.11 -43.38
N ARG A 1023 -28.77 11.44 -42.72
CA ARG A 1023 -28.81 12.44 -41.66
C ARG A 1023 -28.27 11.88 -40.35
N ARG A 1024 -27.33 12.60 -39.72
CA ARG A 1024 -26.82 12.29 -38.37
C ARG A 1024 -27.96 12.33 -37.34
N LEU A 1025 -27.98 11.34 -36.44
CA LEU A 1025 -28.87 11.29 -35.28
C LEU A 1025 -28.73 12.56 -34.42
N SER A 1026 -29.85 13.11 -33.98
CA SER A 1026 -29.89 14.16 -32.95
C SER A 1026 -29.39 13.65 -31.60
N ASP A 1027 -28.99 14.56 -30.71
CA ASP A 1027 -28.49 14.21 -29.37
C ASP A 1027 -29.53 13.44 -28.55
N MET A 1028 -30.81 13.78 -28.72
CA MET A 1028 -31.93 13.04 -28.14
C MET A 1028 -32.02 11.60 -28.68
N GLU A 1029 -31.98 11.40 -30.00
CA GLU A 1029 -31.98 10.05 -30.60
C GLU A 1029 -30.74 9.23 -30.14
N ARG A 1030 -29.57 9.87 -30.00
CA ARG A 1030 -28.33 9.22 -29.52
C ARG A 1030 -28.36 8.87 -28.03
N ALA A 1031 -29.04 9.66 -27.19
CA ALA A 1031 -29.26 9.34 -25.79
C ALA A 1031 -30.29 8.20 -25.63
N VAL A 1032 -31.37 8.24 -26.40
CA VAL A 1032 -32.44 7.21 -26.40
C VAL A 1032 -31.91 5.86 -26.87
N ASP A 1033 -31.16 5.77 -27.97
CA ASP A 1033 -30.62 4.47 -28.41
C ASP A 1033 -29.51 3.94 -27.47
N ARG A 1034 -28.72 4.81 -26.81
CA ARG A 1034 -27.78 4.35 -25.76
C ARG A 1034 -28.50 3.78 -24.54
N TYR A 1035 -29.54 4.46 -24.05
CA TYR A 1035 -30.38 3.91 -22.98
C TYR A 1035 -31.05 2.60 -23.40
N ALA A 1036 -31.52 2.51 -24.65
CA ALA A 1036 -32.13 1.30 -25.17
C ALA A 1036 -31.15 0.11 -25.24
N ARG A 1037 -29.89 0.32 -25.64
CA ARG A 1037 -28.84 -0.70 -25.61
C ARG A 1037 -28.50 -1.15 -24.20
N ALA A 1038 -28.36 -0.22 -23.26
CA ALA A 1038 -28.10 -0.55 -21.84
C ALA A 1038 -29.27 -1.32 -21.22
N PHE A 1039 -30.51 -0.96 -21.58
CA PHE A 1039 -31.72 -1.66 -21.16
C PHE A 1039 -31.77 -3.08 -21.77
N GLU A 1040 -31.53 -3.22 -23.08
CA GLU A 1040 -31.48 -4.51 -23.78
C GLU A 1040 -30.36 -5.43 -23.25
N ALA A 1041 -29.20 -4.87 -22.91
CA ALA A 1041 -28.11 -5.62 -22.30
C ALA A 1041 -28.49 -6.18 -20.92
N ALA A 1042 -29.25 -5.41 -20.12
CA ALA A 1042 -29.72 -5.81 -18.80
C ALA A 1042 -30.97 -6.74 -18.83
N ASP A 1043 -31.87 -6.54 -19.80
CA ASP A 1043 -33.09 -7.33 -19.99
C ASP A 1043 -32.77 -8.78 -20.42
N ARG A 1044 -31.66 -9.00 -21.15
CA ARG A 1044 -31.20 -10.36 -21.51
C ARG A 1044 -30.93 -11.25 -20.30
N ASN A 1045 -30.28 -10.72 -19.25
CA ASN A 1045 -30.06 -11.47 -18.01
C ASN A 1045 -31.40 -11.80 -17.32
N LEU A 1046 -32.30 -10.82 -17.22
CA LEU A 1046 -33.61 -11.00 -16.57
C LEU A 1046 -34.50 -12.02 -17.29
N ARG A 1047 -34.39 -12.16 -18.62
CA ARG A 1047 -35.08 -13.21 -19.39
C ARG A 1047 -34.50 -14.63 -19.21
N GLN A 1048 -33.37 -14.76 -18.54
CA GLN A 1048 -32.71 -16.03 -18.22
C GLN A 1048 -32.80 -16.34 -16.71
N ASP A 1049 -33.69 -15.66 -15.98
CA ASP A 1049 -33.79 -15.66 -14.51
C ASP A 1049 -32.48 -15.29 -13.78
N LEU A 1050 -31.52 -14.66 -14.48
CA LEU A 1050 -30.26 -14.21 -13.93
C LEU A 1050 -30.38 -12.79 -13.35
N PRO A 1051 -29.70 -12.50 -12.21
CA PRO A 1051 -29.67 -11.15 -11.66
C PRO A 1051 -28.94 -10.18 -12.59
N MET A 1052 -29.45 -8.95 -12.68
CA MET A 1052 -28.76 -7.85 -13.36
C MET A 1052 -27.46 -7.49 -12.63
N LEU A 1053 -26.35 -7.45 -13.36
CA LEU A 1053 -25.01 -7.18 -12.82
C LEU A 1053 -24.88 -5.72 -12.35
N GLU A 1054 -24.00 -5.43 -11.39
CA GLU A 1054 -23.77 -4.04 -10.93
C GLU A 1054 -23.21 -3.14 -12.04
N ALA A 1055 -22.37 -3.68 -12.93
CA ALA A 1055 -21.93 -2.96 -14.13
C ALA A 1055 -23.11 -2.57 -15.04
N GLN A 1056 -24.05 -3.48 -15.32
CA GLN A 1056 -25.27 -3.20 -16.10
C GLN A 1056 -26.17 -2.17 -15.39
N LYS A 1057 -26.34 -2.28 -14.07
CA LYS A 1057 -27.06 -1.27 -13.26
C LYS A 1057 -26.37 0.09 -13.30
N GLN A 1058 -25.05 0.14 -13.36
CA GLN A 1058 -24.28 1.39 -13.46
C GLN A 1058 -24.38 2.00 -14.87
N GLU A 1059 -24.25 1.19 -15.92
CA GLU A 1059 -24.44 1.63 -17.31
C GLU A 1059 -25.86 2.18 -17.54
N LEU A 1060 -26.90 1.48 -17.09
CA LEU A 1060 -28.29 1.92 -17.22
C LEU A 1060 -28.54 3.24 -16.44
N ARG A 1061 -27.91 3.42 -15.27
CA ARG A 1061 -27.91 4.69 -14.52
C ARG A 1061 -27.21 5.82 -15.29
N GLN A 1062 -26.04 5.56 -15.87
CA GLN A 1062 -25.29 6.55 -16.66
C GLN A 1062 -26.01 6.93 -17.96
N ALA A 1063 -26.62 5.96 -18.66
CA ALA A 1063 -27.43 6.22 -19.84
C ALA A 1063 -28.71 7.01 -19.49
N GLY A 1064 -29.32 6.74 -18.32
CA GLY A 1064 -30.42 7.54 -17.77
C GLY A 1064 -30.01 9.00 -17.50
N GLN A 1065 -28.82 9.22 -16.93
CA GLN A 1065 -28.26 10.57 -16.73
C GLN A 1065 -28.02 11.29 -18.08
N GLN A 1066 -27.54 10.59 -19.11
CA GLN A 1066 -27.36 11.17 -20.45
C GLN A 1066 -28.70 11.52 -21.12
N LEU A 1067 -29.78 10.76 -20.87
CA LEU A 1067 -31.14 11.15 -21.28
C LEU A 1067 -31.60 12.45 -20.62
N ASP A 1068 -31.39 12.59 -19.31
CA ASP A 1068 -31.79 13.80 -18.58
C ASP A 1068 -30.92 15.02 -18.92
N GLN A 1069 -29.64 14.82 -19.29
CA GLN A 1069 -28.79 15.87 -19.86
C GLN A 1069 -29.31 16.35 -21.22
N ALA A 1070 -29.78 15.43 -22.09
CA ALA A 1070 -30.37 15.78 -23.37
C ALA A 1070 -31.73 16.50 -23.21
N ARG A 1071 -32.55 16.07 -22.24
CA ARG A 1071 -33.80 16.74 -21.85
C ARG A 1071 -34.23 16.33 -20.42
N PRO A 1072 -34.25 17.24 -19.43
CA PRO A 1072 -34.53 16.86 -18.04
C PRO A 1072 -35.86 16.13 -17.81
N GLY A 1073 -35.84 15.10 -16.97
CA GLY A 1073 -37.01 14.27 -16.62
C GLY A 1073 -37.36 13.20 -17.66
N THR A 1074 -36.51 12.98 -18.66
CA THR A 1074 -36.71 11.99 -19.72
C THR A 1074 -36.40 10.57 -19.25
N SER A 1075 -35.47 10.38 -18.29
CA SER A 1075 -35.20 9.05 -17.72
C SER A 1075 -36.41 8.46 -16.99
N ALA A 1076 -37.10 9.27 -16.18
CA ALA A 1076 -38.36 8.89 -15.54
C ALA A 1076 -39.48 8.64 -16.57
N LEU A 1077 -39.52 9.48 -17.61
CA LEU A 1077 -40.55 9.40 -18.66
C LEU A 1077 -40.40 8.14 -19.52
N ILE A 1078 -39.19 7.70 -19.87
CA ILE A 1078 -38.99 6.46 -20.64
C ILE A 1078 -39.34 5.22 -19.82
N VAL A 1079 -38.97 5.19 -18.52
CA VAL A 1079 -39.38 4.11 -17.60
C VAL A 1079 -40.90 4.04 -17.47
N SER A 1080 -41.57 5.18 -17.29
CA SER A 1080 -43.03 5.24 -17.21
C SER A 1080 -43.70 4.80 -18.53
N ALA A 1081 -43.17 5.22 -19.68
CA ALA A 1081 -43.68 4.81 -20.99
C ALA A 1081 -43.49 3.31 -21.28
N LEU A 1082 -42.40 2.68 -20.84
CA LEU A 1082 -42.19 1.23 -20.95
C LEU A 1082 -43.18 0.44 -20.08
N GLN A 1083 -43.57 0.98 -18.92
CA GLN A 1083 -44.59 0.41 -18.06
C GLN A 1083 -45.99 0.54 -18.70
N HIS A 1084 -46.36 1.72 -19.19
CA HIS A 1084 -47.77 2.04 -19.53
C HIS A 1084 -48.13 2.01 -21.03
N ASP A 1085 -47.17 2.07 -21.96
CA ASP A 1085 -47.42 1.95 -23.41
C ASP A 1085 -46.82 0.64 -23.98
N PRO A 1086 -47.66 -0.37 -24.28
CA PRO A 1086 -47.21 -1.62 -24.91
C PRO A 1086 -46.46 -1.43 -26.24
N LYS A 1087 -46.74 -0.36 -27.01
CA LYS A 1087 -46.00 -0.08 -28.26
C LYS A 1087 -44.57 0.37 -27.98
N THR A 1088 -44.37 1.17 -26.93
CA THR A 1088 -43.04 1.59 -26.47
C THR A 1088 -42.24 0.40 -25.94
N ARG A 1089 -42.88 -0.51 -25.19
CA ARG A 1089 -42.24 -1.74 -24.70
C ARG A 1089 -41.79 -2.67 -25.82
N ARG A 1090 -42.63 -2.89 -26.83
CA ARG A 1090 -42.25 -3.64 -28.03
C ARG A 1090 -41.12 -2.96 -28.81
N ALA A 1091 -41.24 -1.66 -29.06
CA ALA A 1091 -40.22 -0.88 -29.77
C ALA A 1091 -38.84 -0.90 -29.10
N MET A 1092 -38.76 -1.08 -27.77
CA MET A 1092 -37.51 -1.21 -27.04
C MET A 1092 -36.72 -2.48 -27.45
N THR A 1093 -37.42 -3.59 -27.70
CA THR A 1093 -36.85 -4.94 -27.83
C THR A 1093 -37.01 -5.58 -29.22
N GLU A 1094 -37.89 -5.04 -30.06
CA GLU A 1094 -38.19 -5.57 -31.41
C GLU A 1094 -37.60 -4.70 -32.54
N LEU A 1095 -37.17 -3.47 -32.23
CA LEU A 1095 -36.59 -2.52 -33.19
C LEU A 1095 -35.13 -2.20 -32.80
N SER A 1096 -34.37 -1.64 -33.74
CA SER A 1096 -32.99 -1.19 -33.50
C SER A 1096 -32.71 0.19 -34.07
N GLY A 1097 -31.62 0.82 -33.61
CA GLY A 1097 -31.10 2.09 -34.13
C GLY A 1097 -32.13 3.22 -34.17
N ARG A 1098 -32.20 3.92 -35.31
CA ARG A 1098 -33.03 5.14 -35.47
C ARG A 1098 -34.52 4.87 -35.40
N GLU A 1099 -34.99 3.71 -35.88
CA GLU A 1099 -36.41 3.36 -35.83
C GLU A 1099 -36.87 3.07 -34.39
N ARG A 1100 -36.03 2.37 -33.60
CA ARG A 1100 -36.22 2.26 -32.15
C ARG A 1100 -36.22 3.64 -31.48
N ALA A 1101 -35.21 4.47 -31.72
CA ALA A 1101 -35.12 5.80 -31.11
C ALA A 1101 -36.36 6.66 -31.40
N GLY A 1102 -36.83 6.70 -32.65
CA GLY A 1102 -38.03 7.43 -33.04
C GLY A 1102 -39.30 6.91 -32.37
N GLN A 1103 -39.50 5.59 -32.29
CA GLN A 1103 -40.67 5.00 -31.63
C GLN A 1103 -40.67 5.18 -30.11
N LEU A 1104 -39.50 5.10 -29.47
CA LEU A 1104 -39.33 5.38 -28.03
C LEU A 1104 -39.58 6.87 -27.72
N ILE A 1105 -39.12 7.80 -28.56
CA ILE A 1105 -39.43 9.24 -28.43
C ILE A 1105 -40.93 9.49 -28.56
N ALA A 1106 -41.56 8.94 -29.61
CA ALA A 1106 -43.01 9.03 -29.78
C ALA A 1106 -43.79 8.37 -28.62
N GLY A 1107 -43.22 7.34 -28.00
CA GLY A 1107 -43.70 6.72 -26.76
C GLY A 1107 -43.68 7.66 -25.57
N MET A 1108 -42.54 8.29 -25.32
CA MET A 1108 -42.37 9.28 -24.25
C MET A 1108 -43.27 10.50 -24.42
N ASP A 1109 -43.50 10.98 -25.66
CA ASP A 1109 -44.40 12.11 -25.88
C ASP A 1109 -45.90 11.72 -25.75
N ARG A 1110 -46.28 10.48 -26.10
CA ARG A 1110 -47.61 9.92 -25.74
C ARG A 1110 -47.78 9.84 -24.22
N GLU A 1111 -46.77 9.35 -23.52
CA GLU A 1111 -46.77 9.22 -22.06
C GLU A 1111 -46.81 10.59 -21.37
N ARG A 1112 -46.10 11.59 -21.89
CA ARG A 1112 -46.14 12.98 -21.42
C ARG A 1112 -47.53 13.59 -21.60
N ALA A 1113 -48.22 13.29 -22.71
CA ALA A 1113 -49.59 13.71 -22.93
C ALA A 1113 -50.57 13.00 -21.98
N ALA A 1114 -50.40 11.69 -21.75
CA ALA A 1114 -51.21 10.93 -20.80
C ALA A 1114 -51.03 11.43 -19.36
N LEU A 1115 -49.79 11.71 -18.93
CA LEU A 1115 -49.49 12.27 -17.61
C LEU A 1115 -49.93 13.74 -17.45
N ALA A 1116 -50.29 14.46 -18.52
CA ALA A 1116 -50.87 15.79 -18.40
C ALA A 1116 -52.28 15.76 -17.78
N ASP A 1117 -53.06 14.71 -18.02
CA ASP A 1117 -54.40 14.53 -17.47
C ASP A 1117 -54.34 14.12 -15.97
N PRO A 1118 -54.89 14.92 -15.04
CA PRO A 1118 -54.93 14.58 -13.62
C PRO A 1118 -55.73 13.30 -13.31
N ASN A 1119 -56.70 12.91 -14.15
CA ASN A 1119 -57.45 11.67 -13.98
C ASN A 1119 -56.56 10.45 -14.21
N VAL A 1120 -55.78 10.44 -15.30
CA VAL A 1120 -54.82 9.37 -15.61
C VAL A 1120 -53.75 9.24 -14.53
N ARG A 1121 -53.30 10.36 -13.94
CA ARG A 1121 -52.39 10.35 -12.78
C ARG A 1121 -53.07 9.75 -11.55
N ALA A 1122 -54.32 10.11 -11.26
CA ALA A 1122 -55.10 9.54 -10.16
C ALA A 1122 -55.38 8.03 -10.33
N ASP A 1123 -55.75 7.57 -11.53
CA ASP A 1123 -55.99 6.15 -11.83
C ASP A 1123 -54.74 5.30 -11.61
N ARG A 1124 -53.60 5.73 -12.16
CA ARG A 1124 -52.31 5.04 -11.95
C ARG A 1124 -51.90 5.03 -10.48
N PHE A 1125 -52.19 6.11 -9.76
CA PHE A 1125 -51.96 6.19 -8.32
C PHE A 1125 -52.82 5.21 -7.52
N VAL A 1126 -54.13 5.08 -7.83
CA VAL A 1126 -55.01 4.06 -7.23
C VAL A 1126 -54.46 2.66 -7.51
N ASN A 1127 -54.18 2.35 -8.78
CA ASN A 1127 -53.76 1.01 -9.20
C ASN A 1127 -52.45 0.59 -8.49
N ARG A 1128 -51.43 1.46 -8.46
CA ARG A 1128 -50.16 1.16 -7.78
C ARG A 1128 -50.32 1.11 -6.24
N TRP A 1129 -51.22 1.90 -5.66
CA TRP A 1129 -51.52 1.82 -4.23
C TRP A 1129 -52.19 0.50 -3.86
N GLN A 1130 -53.14 0.02 -4.68
CA GLN A 1130 -53.81 -1.26 -4.50
C GLN A 1130 -52.85 -2.45 -4.68
N GLU A 1131 -51.97 -2.42 -5.70
CA GLU A 1131 -50.92 -3.41 -5.90
C GLU A 1131 -50.01 -3.54 -4.65
N LEU A 1132 -49.58 -2.40 -4.10
CA LEU A 1132 -48.75 -2.37 -2.90
C LEU A 1132 -49.52 -2.76 -1.62
N GLN A 1133 -50.83 -2.48 -1.51
CA GLN A 1133 -51.66 -3.05 -0.43
C GLN A 1133 -51.76 -4.58 -0.57
N GLY A 1134 -51.88 -5.13 -1.79
CA GLY A 1134 -51.91 -6.56 -2.05
C GLY A 1134 -50.64 -7.25 -1.57
N GLN A 1135 -49.48 -6.81 -2.08
CA GLN A 1135 -48.16 -7.31 -1.65
C GLN A 1135 -47.98 -7.20 -0.13
N ARG A 1136 -48.44 -6.10 0.49
CA ARG A 1136 -48.41 -5.90 1.95
C ARG A 1136 -49.33 -6.85 2.72
N GLN A 1137 -50.44 -7.30 2.12
CA GLN A 1137 -51.37 -8.27 2.73
C GLN A 1137 -50.92 -9.72 2.58
N GLU A 1138 -50.11 -10.04 1.56
CA GLU A 1138 -49.47 -11.34 1.35
C GLU A 1138 -48.27 -11.54 2.29
N LEU A 1139 -47.47 -10.50 2.52
CA LEU A 1139 -46.29 -10.51 3.39
C LEU A 1139 -46.65 -10.55 4.89
N ARG A 1140 -47.21 -11.67 5.36
CA ARG A 1140 -47.60 -11.90 6.77
C ARG A 1140 -46.55 -12.69 7.55
N GLY A 1141 -46.31 -12.29 8.80
CA GLY A 1141 -45.38 -12.94 9.71
C GLY A 1141 -43.99 -12.31 9.73
N TRP A 1142 -43.29 -12.47 10.86
CA TRP A 1142 -42.02 -11.81 11.19
C TRP A 1142 -40.92 -12.03 10.14
N GLN A 1143 -40.83 -13.23 9.58
CA GLN A 1143 -39.85 -13.60 8.54
C GLN A 1143 -39.96 -12.84 7.21
N HIS A 1144 -40.99 -12.00 7.04
CA HIS A 1144 -41.16 -11.11 5.89
C HIS A 1144 -41.03 -9.62 6.23
N ASP A 1145 -40.61 -9.25 7.44
CA ASP A 1145 -40.63 -7.85 7.90
C ASP A 1145 -39.75 -6.90 7.08
N ASP A 1146 -38.58 -7.31 6.62
CA ASP A 1146 -37.73 -6.48 5.75
C ASP A 1146 -38.34 -6.25 4.36
N ALA A 1147 -39.04 -7.24 3.81
CA ALA A 1147 -39.79 -7.10 2.56
C ALA A 1147 -41.01 -6.19 2.74
N ARG A 1148 -41.77 -6.41 3.83
CA ARG A 1148 -42.92 -5.59 4.21
C ARG A 1148 -42.55 -4.14 4.48
N GLN A 1149 -41.41 -3.88 5.14
CA GLN A 1149 -40.90 -2.52 5.35
C GLN A 1149 -40.49 -1.83 4.05
N LYS A 1150 -39.93 -2.56 3.06
CA LYS A 1150 -39.65 -2.02 1.72
C LYS A 1150 -40.94 -1.63 0.99
N VAL A 1151 -41.98 -2.48 1.03
CA VAL A 1151 -43.31 -2.17 0.47
C VAL A 1151 -43.93 -0.96 1.18
N GLU A 1152 -44.00 -0.94 2.51
CA GLU A 1152 -44.51 0.22 3.27
C GLU A 1152 -43.71 1.51 3.00
N GLY A 1153 -42.40 1.40 2.74
CA GLY A 1153 -41.54 2.52 2.34
C GLY A 1153 -41.95 3.12 1.00
N GLN A 1154 -42.19 2.28 -0.02
CA GLN A 1154 -42.71 2.73 -1.32
C GLN A 1154 -44.07 3.42 -1.16
N MET A 1155 -44.96 2.85 -0.34
CA MET A 1155 -46.30 3.41 -0.09
C MET A 1155 -46.22 4.79 0.58
N ARG A 1156 -45.37 4.98 1.60
CA ARG A 1156 -45.14 6.32 2.19
C ARG A 1156 -44.62 7.32 1.16
N SER A 1157 -43.69 6.90 0.29
CA SER A 1157 -43.19 7.75 -0.79
C SER A 1157 -44.27 8.17 -1.78
N MET A 1158 -45.24 7.28 -2.09
CA MET A 1158 -46.42 7.61 -2.89
C MET A 1158 -47.39 8.55 -2.17
N ALA A 1159 -47.76 8.26 -0.92
CA ALA A 1159 -48.62 9.15 -0.14
C ALA A 1159 -48.06 10.58 -0.11
N LYS A 1160 -46.74 10.71 0.08
CA LYS A 1160 -46.03 11.99 0.06
C LYS A 1160 -45.91 12.65 -1.32
N SER A 1161 -46.00 11.90 -2.43
CA SER A 1161 -45.99 12.53 -3.76
C SER A 1161 -47.29 13.28 -4.07
N LEU A 1162 -48.41 12.95 -3.42
CA LEU A 1162 -49.66 13.71 -3.55
C LEU A 1162 -49.55 15.16 -3.05
N GLU A 1163 -48.70 15.43 -2.05
CA GLU A 1163 -48.41 16.79 -1.56
C GLU A 1163 -47.81 17.71 -2.65
N ARG A 1164 -47.43 17.14 -3.81
CA ARG A 1164 -46.89 17.84 -4.99
C ARG A 1164 -47.82 17.85 -6.21
N ASP A 1165 -49.00 17.21 -6.11
CA ASP A 1165 -50.01 17.19 -7.18
C ASP A 1165 -51.42 17.43 -6.60
N PRO A 1166 -51.77 18.69 -6.30
CA PRO A 1166 -53.08 19.02 -5.71
C PRO A 1166 -54.27 18.67 -6.60
N GLN A 1167 -54.07 18.55 -7.92
CA GLN A 1167 -55.14 18.16 -8.84
C GLN A 1167 -55.46 16.66 -8.71
N ALA A 1168 -54.43 15.80 -8.67
CA ALA A 1168 -54.63 14.39 -8.38
C ALA A 1168 -55.14 14.16 -6.95
N GLU A 1169 -54.62 14.86 -5.93
CA GLU A 1169 -55.14 14.73 -4.55
C GLU A 1169 -56.64 15.07 -4.48
N SER A 1170 -57.09 16.13 -5.17
CA SER A 1170 -58.50 16.53 -5.22
C SER A 1170 -59.41 15.43 -5.81
N ILE A 1171 -58.97 14.78 -6.90
CA ILE A 1171 -59.71 13.65 -7.51
C ILE A 1171 -59.72 12.45 -6.58
N LEU A 1172 -58.57 12.12 -5.97
CA LEU A 1172 -58.40 10.96 -5.08
C LEU A 1172 -59.18 11.09 -3.77
N ARG A 1173 -59.45 12.31 -3.27
CA ARG A 1173 -60.33 12.54 -2.10
C ARG A 1173 -61.74 11.98 -2.31
N ASN A 1174 -62.25 12.05 -3.54
CA ASN A 1174 -63.55 11.49 -3.90
C ASN A 1174 -63.52 9.96 -4.09
N ARG A 1175 -62.32 9.37 -4.21
CA ARG A 1175 -62.05 7.93 -4.41
C ARG A 1175 -61.38 7.26 -3.19
N LYS A 1176 -61.64 7.79 -1.99
CA LYS A 1176 -61.09 7.28 -0.71
C LYS A 1176 -61.36 5.79 -0.44
N GLN A 1177 -62.43 5.22 -1.01
CA GLN A 1177 -62.76 3.80 -0.87
C GLN A 1177 -61.76 2.92 -1.65
N ASP A 1178 -61.42 3.28 -2.88
CA ASP A 1178 -60.40 2.63 -3.72
C ASP A 1178 -59.02 2.58 -3.03
N LEU A 1179 -58.73 3.57 -2.17
CA LEU A 1179 -57.49 3.68 -1.40
C LEU A 1179 -57.53 2.96 -0.03
N GLY A 1180 -58.67 2.37 0.35
CA GLY A 1180 -58.86 1.66 1.63
C GLY A 1180 -59.07 2.56 2.85
N ILE A 1181 -59.58 3.79 2.68
CA ILE A 1181 -59.74 4.78 3.76
C ILE A 1181 -61.22 5.06 4.03
N GLY A 1182 -61.75 4.54 5.14
CA GLY A 1182 -63.16 4.69 5.51
C GLY A 1182 -63.58 6.14 5.82
N HIS A 1183 -62.83 6.83 6.67
CA HIS A 1183 -63.08 8.22 7.06
C HIS A 1183 -61.83 9.09 6.96
N VAL A 1184 -62.01 10.25 6.32
CA VAL A 1184 -61.06 11.35 6.23
C VAL A 1184 -61.56 12.47 7.14
N ARG A 1185 -60.66 13.13 7.89
CA ARG A 1185 -61.03 14.32 8.69
C ARG A 1185 -61.10 15.55 7.80
N GLN A 1186 -62.15 16.37 7.96
CA GLN A 1186 -62.42 17.51 7.06
C GLN A 1186 -61.33 18.60 7.03
N SER A 1187 -60.37 18.58 7.96
CA SER A 1187 -59.31 19.59 8.10
C SER A 1187 -57.89 19.11 7.75
N GLU A 1188 -57.71 17.90 7.22
CA GLU A 1188 -56.36 17.31 6.99
C GLU A 1188 -56.09 16.91 5.52
N SER A 1189 -54.83 16.61 5.18
CA SER A 1189 -54.41 16.19 3.82
C SER A 1189 -54.61 14.69 3.60
N LEU A 1190 -54.99 14.29 2.38
CA LEU A 1190 -55.23 12.87 2.07
C LEU A 1190 -53.93 12.05 2.27
N ALA A 1191 -52.79 12.63 1.89
CA ALA A 1191 -51.46 12.09 2.15
C ALA A 1191 -51.25 11.67 3.63
N ARG A 1192 -51.68 12.50 4.59
CA ARG A 1192 -51.52 12.21 6.03
C ARG A 1192 -52.46 11.12 6.52
N ASP A 1193 -53.67 11.02 5.96
CA ASP A 1193 -54.57 9.90 6.27
C ASP A 1193 -54.09 8.57 5.66
N MET A 1194 -53.46 8.62 4.48
CA MET A 1194 -52.76 7.47 3.88
C MET A 1194 -51.54 7.03 4.71
N GLU A 1195 -50.69 7.95 5.19
CA GLU A 1195 -49.58 7.58 6.08
C GLU A 1195 -50.03 7.03 7.44
N ARG A 1196 -51.19 7.49 7.95
CA ARG A 1196 -51.78 7.01 9.21
C ARG A 1196 -52.53 5.69 9.09
N SER A 1197 -53.12 5.37 7.94
CA SER A 1197 -53.68 4.01 7.71
C SER A 1197 -52.59 2.95 7.64
N LEU A 1198 -51.43 3.27 7.06
CA LEU A 1198 -50.24 2.41 7.10
C LEU A 1198 -49.79 2.12 8.55
N THR A 1199 -49.77 3.10 9.46
CA THR A 1199 -49.35 2.85 10.85
C THR A 1199 -50.38 2.10 11.70
N ARG A 1200 -51.70 2.31 11.50
CA ARG A 1200 -52.74 1.58 12.26
C ARG A 1200 -52.74 0.08 12.05
N GLY A 1201 -52.26 -0.42 10.91
CA GLY A 1201 -52.10 -1.86 10.66
C GLY A 1201 -51.19 -2.59 11.67
N ARG A 1202 -50.39 -1.88 12.47
CA ARG A 1202 -49.55 -2.47 13.52
C ARG A 1202 -50.29 -2.82 14.82
N SER A 1203 -51.46 -2.23 15.10
CA SER A 1203 -52.19 -2.50 16.36
C SER A 1203 -53.15 -3.68 16.29
N GLN A 1204 -53.50 -4.17 15.08
CA GLN A 1204 -54.40 -5.32 14.91
C GLN A 1204 -53.69 -6.67 14.72
N SER A 1205 -52.35 -6.69 14.67
CA SER A 1205 -51.56 -7.94 14.65
C SER A 1205 -51.12 -8.41 16.05
N MET A 1206 -51.42 -7.65 17.11
CA MET A 1206 -51.46 -8.15 18.48
C MET A 1206 -52.92 -8.17 18.90
N GLY A 1207 -53.45 -9.34 19.24
CA GLY A 1207 -54.89 -9.55 19.43
C GLY A 1207 -55.43 -8.96 20.74
N ILE A 1208 -55.67 -7.64 20.77
CA ILE A 1208 -56.35 -6.94 21.87
C ILE A 1208 -57.33 -5.90 21.31
N GLU A 1209 -58.52 -6.34 20.89
CA GLU A 1209 -59.72 -5.49 20.79
C GLU A 1209 -60.93 -6.23 21.41
N ARG A 1210 -61.07 -6.09 22.74
CA ARG A 1210 -62.18 -6.54 23.63
C ARG A 1210 -62.39 -8.05 23.79
#